data_AF-A0A7K6PUA7-F1
#
_entry.id   AF-A0A7K6PUA7-F1
#
_cell.length_a   1.000
_cell.length_b   1.000
_cell.length_c   1.000
_cell.angle_alpha   90.00
_cell.angle_beta   90.00
_cell.angle_gamma   90.00
#
_symmetry.space_group_name_H-M   'P 1'
#
loop_
_entity.id
_entity.type
_entity.pdbx_description
1 polymer ?
#
loop_
_entity_poly.entity_id
_entity_poly.type
_entity_poly.pdbx_seq_one_letter_code
_entity_poly.pdbx_strand_id
1 'polypeptide(L)'
;ACQRGFYRHSLDAKRCLKCPPNSLSTESGATSCSCNAGFYRAPSEGQNIACTRPPSAPRNVSFSLIGTQLSLWWQPPSDHGGRKDLTYTVFCQRCHFLSCEPCEAGVVFSPSSSGLTKPAVDVDGLEAYTNYTFTVEAHNGVSGMGPAPQRTAPAVWVSVGHAAPVTVSQFILTQRDDSSLSVSWLAPRQRSRTSVEYEVMFFEKGEEARYTVKHLLEPNVTLRDLQPDTAYLLRVRSITPLGPGPYSAEQEFRTLPPDTGALSGGVIVSIIFGVLLFIGLILGFLMFRRKRARRRHARPDYNTSGFEREKVWLKPYVDLQPYDDPSRGVLEFTKELDISCVTMENVIGEGEFGEVYRGSLRLPGKERIVVAIKTLKSTYSDSQWWNFLREATIMGQFNHPNIVRLEGVVTKRRPMMIITEYMENGALDTFLRENEEKFSPVQLVSMLQGIASGMTYLSEHNYVHRDLAARNILVTRSLQCKVSDFGLSRILENDAEGTYETKGGKIPIRWTAPEAIAHRIFTSASDVWSFGIVMWEVLSFGDKPYGHMTNQEVMKSLEDGYRLPPPVDCPSILYELMKNCWSHDRMRRPHFQEIRAQLQHFISSPQLLRPVADFDPRVTLRLPSCSGSDGIPYRSIPEWLESIRMKRYISNFRTAGLDTMESILELTAEDLKQMGVSLPGHQKRILCSIQGFKE
;
A
#
# COMPACT_ATOMS: atom_id res chain seq x y z
N ALA A 1 66.07 12.13 50.36
CA ALA A 1 65.19 11.92 49.18
C ALA A 1 63.77 11.63 49.67
N CYS A 2 62.73 12.05 48.94
CA CYS A 2 61.35 11.75 49.34
C CYS A 2 61.07 10.24 49.24
N GLN A 3 60.33 9.69 50.20
CA GLN A 3 59.91 8.29 50.17
C GLN A 3 58.83 8.07 49.09
N ARG A 4 58.61 6.81 48.68
CA ARG A 4 57.55 6.44 47.72
C ARG A 4 56.20 6.99 48.15
N GLY A 5 55.42 7.51 47.20
CA GLY A 5 54.15 8.19 47.47
C GLY A 5 54.29 9.66 47.92
N PHE A 6 55.51 10.20 47.97
CA PHE A 6 55.81 11.61 48.22
C PHE A 6 56.68 12.18 47.09
N TYR A 7 56.59 13.50 46.87
CA TYR A 7 57.35 14.21 45.84
C TYR A 7 57.84 15.58 46.34
N ARG A 8 58.79 16.16 45.60
CA ARG A 8 59.28 17.53 45.85
C ARG A 8 59.53 18.28 44.53
N HIS A 9 58.71 19.28 44.26
CA HIS A 9 58.70 20.03 42.99
C HIS A 9 59.85 21.04 42.81
N SER A 10 60.48 21.49 43.91
CA SER A 10 61.62 22.42 43.88
C SER A 10 62.64 22.08 44.96
N LEU A 11 63.92 22.35 44.71
CA LEU A 11 65.01 22.16 45.67
C LEU A 11 64.86 23.06 46.91
N ASP A 12 64.14 24.18 46.78
CA ASP A 12 63.87 25.13 47.87
C ASP A 12 62.77 24.65 48.84
N ALA A 13 61.98 23.64 48.44
CA ALA A 13 60.94 23.09 49.28
C ALA A 13 61.55 22.25 50.42
N LYS A 14 61.41 22.75 51.65
CA LYS A 14 62.02 22.15 52.87
C LYS A 14 61.43 20.78 53.27
N ARG A 15 60.28 20.37 52.72
CA ARG A 15 59.58 19.12 53.08
C ARG A 15 59.01 18.41 51.85
N CYS A 16 58.99 17.09 51.90
CA CYS A 16 58.33 16.26 50.90
C CYS A 16 56.80 16.35 51.05
N LEU A 17 56.10 16.53 49.94
CA LEU A 17 54.63 16.59 49.90
C LEU A 17 54.07 15.22 49.53
N LYS A 18 52.95 14.83 50.14
CA LYS A 18 52.23 13.60 49.75
C LYS A 18 51.71 13.76 48.33
N CYS A 19 51.74 12.68 47.54
CA CYS A 19 51.15 12.71 46.21
C CYS A 19 49.66 13.10 46.28
N PRO A 20 49.20 14.02 45.41
CA PRO A 20 47.79 14.36 45.29
C PRO A 20 46.91 13.13 45.02
N PRO A 21 45.61 13.18 45.35
CA PRO A 21 44.67 12.10 45.04
C PRO A 21 44.76 11.63 43.57
N ASN A 22 44.58 10.32 43.37
CA ASN A 22 44.67 9.64 42.07
C ASN A 22 46.02 9.79 41.34
N SER A 23 47.10 10.01 42.08
CA SER A 23 48.46 10.03 41.56
C SER A 23 49.42 9.24 42.46
N LEU A 24 50.54 8.78 41.90
CA LEU A 24 51.53 7.97 42.57
C LEU A 24 52.95 8.34 42.14
N SER A 25 53.90 8.20 43.06
CA SER A 25 55.33 8.15 42.77
C SER A 25 55.89 6.79 43.18
N THR A 26 56.46 6.06 42.21
CA THR A 26 57.02 4.71 42.40
C THR A 26 58.50 4.74 42.81
N GLU A 27 59.17 5.87 42.60
CA GLU A 27 60.60 6.06 42.84
C GLU A 27 60.87 6.96 44.06
N SER A 28 61.96 6.67 44.77
CA SER A 28 62.45 7.52 45.86
C SER A 28 63.14 8.76 45.30
N GLY A 29 62.78 9.94 45.79
CA GLY A 29 63.33 11.20 45.29
C GLY A 29 62.55 11.82 44.12
N ALA A 30 61.35 11.31 43.83
CA ALA A 30 60.50 11.83 42.76
C ALA A 30 60.26 13.36 42.86
N THR A 31 60.40 14.04 41.73
CA THR A 31 60.14 15.48 41.60
C THR A 31 58.67 15.78 41.27
N SER A 32 57.90 14.77 40.88
CA SER A 32 56.49 14.84 40.50
C SER A 32 55.74 13.53 40.82
N CYS A 33 54.41 13.56 40.81
CA CYS A 33 53.57 12.35 40.90
C CYS A 33 52.81 12.12 39.59
N SER A 34 52.94 10.92 39.03
CA SER A 34 52.24 10.52 37.79
C SER A 34 50.80 10.15 38.11
N CYS A 35 49.87 10.43 37.20
CA CYS A 35 48.47 10.05 37.39
C CYS A 35 48.28 8.52 37.30
N ASN A 36 47.35 8.00 38.10
CA ASN A 36 46.93 6.62 38.00
C ASN A 36 46.21 6.37 36.66
N ALA A 37 46.18 5.13 36.19
CA ALA A 37 45.50 4.76 34.95
C ALA A 37 44.04 5.24 34.95
N GLY A 38 43.62 5.92 33.88
CA GLY A 38 42.28 6.50 33.74
C GLY A 38 42.09 7.88 34.37
N PHE A 39 43.14 8.44 35.01
CA PHE A 39 43.15 9.80 35.55
C PHE A 39 44.21 10.66 34.88
N TYR A 40 43.94 11.96 34.79
CA TYR A 40 44.69 12.94 34.02
C TYR A 40 44.71 14.30 34.72
N ARG A 41 45.59 15.19 34.25
CA ARG A 41 45.64 16.62 34.61
C ARG A 41 45.49 17.43 33.35
N ALA A 42 44.71 18.51 33.39
CA ALA A 42 44.60 19.39 32.24
C ALA A 42 45.96 20.06 31.94
N PRO A 43 46.26 20.43 30.68
CA PRO A 43 47.56 21.00 30.32
C PRO A 43 47.92 22.30 31.07
N SER A 44 46.91 23.01 31.56
CA SER A 44 47.04 24.24 32.35
C SER A 44 47.24 24.01 33.86
N GLU A 45 47.18 22.76 34.33
CA GLU A 45 47.24 22.43 35.76
C GLU A 45 48.65 22.04 36.23
N GLY A 46 49.03 22.54 37.41
CA GLY A 46 50.28 22.19 38.07
C GLY A 46 50.30 20.75 38.59
N GLN A 47 51.51 20.20 38.75
CA GLN A 47 51.73 18.82 39.23
C GLN A 47 51.29 18.58 40.68
N ASN A 48 51.01 19.66 41.42
CA ASN A 48 50.47 19.66 42.78
C ASN A 48 48.94 19.48 42.85
N ILE A 49 48.24 19.51 41.72
CA ILE A 49 46.79 19.29 41.64
C ILE A 49 46.48 17.78 41.56
N ALA A 50 45.34 17.38 42.13
CA ALA A 50 44.83 16.02 42.06
C ALA A 50 44.57 15.58 40.61
N CYS A 51 44.83 14.32 40.28
CA CYS A 51 44.42 13.81 38.97
C CYS A 51 42.91 13.55 38.97
N THR A 52 42.27 13.95 37.87
CA THR A 52 40.82 13.89 37.66
C THR A 52 40.54 12.98 36.47
N ARG A 53 39.28 12.62 36.23
CA ARG A 53 38.93 11.76 35.10
C ARG A 53 37.85 12.42 34.23
N PRO A 54 37.64 11.95 32.99
CA PRO A 54 36.51 12.40 32.19
C PRO A 54 35.17 12.12 32.92
N PRO A 55 34.11 12.90 32.65
CA PRO A 55 32.82 12.68 33.27
C PRO A 55 32.15 11.42 32.69
N SER A 56 31.14 10.87 33.38
CA SER A 56 30.24 9.88 32.80
C SER A 56 29.25 10.53 31.82
N ALA A 57 28.45 9.71 31.12
CA ALA A 57 27.42 10.19 30.21
C ALA A 57 26.31 11.00 30.94
N PRO A 58 25.73 12.01 30.28
CA PRO A 58 24.49 12.65 30.72
C PRO A 58 23.37 11.64 30.93
N ARG A 59 22.41 11.98 31.80
CA ARG A 59 21.29 11.10 32.16
C ARG A 59 19.97 11.69 31.72
N ASN A 60 18.96 10.84 31.50
CA ASN A 60 17.58 11.24 31.23
C ASN A 60 17.46 12.35 30.17
N VAL A 61 18.01 12.09 28.97
CA VAL A 61 17.84 12.98 27.83
C VAL A 61 16.37 12.90 27.39
N SER A 62 15.69 14.04 27.43
CA SER A 62 14.28 14.21 27.14
C SER A 62 14.08 15.36 26.16
N PHE A 63 12.94 15.38 25.48
CA PHE A 63 12.66 16.39 24.46
C PHE A 63 11.17 16.74 24.39
N SER A 64 10.90 17.92 23.83
CA SER A 64 9.56 18.35 23.39
C SER A 64 9.65 18.89 21.97
N LEU A 65 8.74 18.45 21.11
CA LEU A 65 8.66 18.88 19.72
C LEU A 65 7.39 19.71 19.52
N ILE A 66 7.53 20.88 18.91
CA ILE A 66 6.41 21.75 18.51
C ILE A 66 6.65 22.14 17.04
N GLY A 67 5.95 21.48 16.12
CA GLY A 67 6.18 21.68 14.68
C GLY A 67 7.59 21.27 14.24
N THR A 68 8.36 22.21 13.68
CA THR A 68 9.77 22.03 13.27
C THR A 68 10.77 22.36 14.38
N GLN A 69 10.31 22.83 15.54
CA GLN A 69 11.16 23.26 16.65
C GLN A 69 11.23 22.18 17.74
N LEU A 70 12.44 21.86 18.17
CA LEU A 70 12.74 20.84 19.17
C LEU A 70 13.45 21.48 20.36
N SER A 71 12.93 21.28 21.57
CA SER A 71 13.64 21.61 22.80
C SER A 71 14.17 20.32 23.43
N LEU A 72 15.48 20.26 23.70
CA LEU A 72 16.17 19.14 24.34
C LEU A 72 16.62 19.54 25.75
N TRP A 73 16.46 18.64 26.72
CA TRP A 73 16.99 18.83 28.08
C TRP A 73 17.43 17.50 28.69
N TRP A 74 18.39 17.55 29.62
CA TRP A 74 18.94 16.37 30.26
C TRP A 74 19.34 16.63 31.72
N GLN A 75 19.72 15.56 32.41
CA GLN A 75 20.31 15.63 33.74
C GLN A 75 21.83 15.50 33.67
N PRO A 76 22.58 16.18 34.57
CA PRO A 76 24.02 16.03 34.65
C PRO A 76 24.47 14.57 34.89
N PRO A 77 25.70 14.23 34.49
CA PRO A 77 26.29 12.92 34.71
C PRO A 77 26.24 12.50 36.19
N SER A 78 26.19 11.20 36.46
CA SER A 78 26.30 10.68 37.82
C SER A 78 27.68 10.92 38.44
N ASP A 79 28.72 10.98 37.59
CA ASP A 79 30.08 11.24 37.99
C ASP A 79 30.69 12.32 37.09
N HIS A 80 31.10 13.43 37.69
CA HIS A 80 31.71 14.56 36.96
C HIS A 80 33.24 14.38 36.81
N GLY A 81 33.79 13.29 37.31
CA GLY A 81 35.22 12.99 37.27
C GLY A 81 36.05 13.86 38.22
N GLY A 82 35.42 14.43 39.24
CA GLY A 82 36.05 15.27 40.27
C GLY A 82 36.24 16.74 39.88
N ARG A 83 35.62 17.20 38.78
CA ARG A 83 35.73 18.59 38.31
C ARG A 83 34.38 19.31 38.25
N LYS A 84 34.42 20.64 38.12
CA LYS A 84 33.23 21.53 38.02
C LYS A 84 33.10 22.22 36.67
N ASP A 85 34.10 22.09 35.80
CA ASP A 85 34.20 22.66 34.45
C ASP A 85 33.46 21.80 33.42
N LEU A 86 32.21 21.44 33.73
CA LEU A 86 31.38 20.58 32.91
C LEU A 86 30.76 21.35 31.75
N THR A 87 30.93 20.84 30.54
CA THR A 87 30.33 21.36 29.30
C THR A 87 29.68 20.23 28.52
N TYR A 88 28.75 20.55 27.63
CA TYR A 88 28.04 19.58 26.80
C TYR A 88 28.17 19.90 25.32
N THR A 89 28.13 18.84 24.52
CA THR A 89 28.05 18.90 23.06
C THR A 89 26.88 18.05 22.58
N VAL A 90 26.07 18.58 21.66
CA VAL A 90 24.93 17.89 21.06
C VAL A 90 25.22 17.61 19.60
N PHE A 91 25.12 16.34 19.20
CA PHE A 91 25.26 15.91 17.81
C PHE A 91 23.89 15.54 17.23
N CYS A 92 23.68 15.92 15.97
CA CYS A 92 22.47 15.66 15.21
C CYS A 92 22.79 14.84 13.98
N GLN A 93 22.02 13.78 13.76
CA GLN A 93 22.06 12.94 12.57
C GLN A 93 20.68 12.79 11.96
N ARG A 94 20.59 12.83 10.64
CA ARG A 94 19.38 12.58 9.85
C ARG A 94 19.44 11.15 9.31
N CYS A 95 18.44 10.32 9.62
CA CYS A 95 18.44 8.89 9.26
C CYS A 95 17.37 8.58 8.20
N HIS A 96 17.74 7.88 7.13
CA HIS A 96 16.85 7.34 6.11
C HIS A 96 17.04 5.83 5.99
N PHE A 97 16.02 5.06 6.36
CA PHE A 97 15.98 3.59 6.34
C PHE A 97 17.16 2.89 7.05
N LEU A 98 18.34 2.82 6.41
CA LEU A 98 19.54 2.10 6.86
C LEU A 98 20.80 2.99 6.96
N SER A 99 20.75 4.27 6.58
CA SER A 99 21.89 5.20 6.60
C SER A 99 21.58 6.47 7.38
N CYS A 100 22.51 6.92 8.23
CA CYS A 100 22.42 8.17 8.99
C CYS A 100 23.55 9.12 8.62
N GLU A 101 23.22 10.35 8.27
CA GLU A 101 24.17 11.40 7.88
C GLU A 101 24.13 12.57 8.87
N PRO A 102 25.20 13.37 9.03
CA PRO A 102 25.16 14.59 9.84
C PRO A 102 24.06 15.55 9.36
N CYS A 103 23.42 16.27 10.29
CA CYS A 103 22.39 17.24 9.93
C CYS A 103 22.94 18.36 9.04
N GLU A 104 22.12 18.81 8.08
CA GLU A 104 22.49 19.83 7.10
C GLU A 104 22.63 21.22 7.75
N ALA A 105 23.26 22.16 7.04
CA ALA A 105 23.53 23.53 7.53
C ALA A 105 22.26 24.35 7.85
N GLY A 106 21.06 23.86 7.46
CA GLY A 106 19.78 24.48 7.79
C GLY A 106 19.30 24.24 9.24
N VAL A 107 19.88 23.29 9.97
CA VAL A 107 19.52 23.01 11.37
C VAL A 107 20.31 23.93 12.31
N VAL A 108 19.59 24.76 13.08
CA VAL A 108 20.19 25.80 13.93
C VAL A 108 20.00 25.46 15.40
N PHE A 109 21.09 25.48 16.17
CA PHE A 109 21.09 25.28 17.62
C PHE A 109 21.16 26.62 18.35
N SER A 110 20.26 26.83 19.31
CA SER A 110 20.22 27.99 20.17
C SER A 110 20.13 27.57 21.64
N PRO A 111 21.19 27.78 22.46
CA PRO A 111 22.54 28.23 22.11
C PRO A 111 23.33 27.18 21.29
N SER A 112 24.55 27.51 20.83
CA SER A 112 25.35 26.65 19.94
C SER A 112 25.49 25.22 20.44
N SER A 113 25.51 24.25 19.51
CA SER A 113 25.53 22.81 19.83
C SER A 113 26.72 22.34 20.67
N SER A 114 27.83 23.08 20.69
CA SER A 114 29.03 22.78 21.49
C SER A 114 29.29 23.83 22.57
N GLY A 115 29.89 23.41 23.69
CA GLY A 115 30.30 24.32 24.77
C GLY A 115 29.16 24.75 25.68
N LEU A 116 28.07 23.99 25.71
CA LEU A 116 26.89 24.25 26.51
C LEU A 116 27.21 24.10 28.00
N THR A 117 26.85 25.08 28.82
CA THR A 117 27.01 25.02 30.30
C THR A 117 25.71 24.67 31.02
N LYS A 118 24.57 24.90 30.37
CA LYS A 118 23.24 24.49 30.85
C LYS A 118 22.83 23.17 30.17
N PRO A 119 22.09 22.28 30.87
CA PRO A 119 21.71 20.99 30.32
C PRO A 119 20.43 21.08 29.46
N ALA A 120 20.39 22.05 28.54
CA ALA A 120 19.28 22.27 27.62
C ALA A 120 19.74 23.01 26.36
N VAL A 121 19.09 22.73 25.23
CA VAL A 121 19.29 23.43 23.94
C VAL A 121 18.01 23.39 23.12
N ASP A 122 17.72 24.48 22.39
CA ASP A 122 16.67 24.52 21.39
C ASP A 122 17.26 24.31 19.98
N VAL A 123 16.54 23.58 19.15
CA VAL A 123 16.93 23.22 17.78
C VAL A 123 15.81 23.62 16.83
N ASP A 124 16.13 24.39 15.81
CA ASP A 124 15.20 24.86 14.79
C ASP A 124 15.67 24.46 13.37
N GLY A 125 14.78 24.59 12.38
CA GLY A 125 15.08 24.26 10.99
C GLY A 125 15.02 22.76 10.68
N LEU A 126 14.29 21.96 11.47
CA LEU A 126 14.12 20.54 11.21
C LEU A 126 13.09 20.29 10.08
N GLU A 127 13.45 19.42 9.14
CA GLU A 127 12.56 19.04 8.04
C GLU A 127 11.36 18.21 8.51
N ALA A 128 10.17 18.51 7.96
CA ALA A 128 8.96 17.73 8.22
C ALA A 128 9.08 16.28 7.70
N TYR A 129 8.37 15.34 8.34
CA TYR A 129 8.34 13.91 7.99
C TYR A 129 9.70 13.20 8.04
N THR A 130 10.68 13.79 8.71
CA THR A 130 12.06 13.29 8.76
C THR A 130 12.42 12.80 10.15
N ASN A 131 13.18 11.71 10.20
CA ASN A 131 13.68 11.14 11.45
C ASN A 131 15.07 11.67 11.74
N TYR A 132 15.18 12.34 12.88
CA TYR A 132 16.42 12.86 13.43
C TYR A 132 16.81 12.08 14.68
N THR A 133 18.11 11.97 14.89
CA THR A 133 18.72 11.31 16.04
C THR A 133 19.65 12.30 16.71
N PHE A 134 19.43 12.53 18.01
CA PHE A 134 20.23 13.44 18.81
C PHE A 134 21.03 12.68 19.87
N THR A 135 22.31 12.99 20.01
CA THR A 135 23.18 12.45 21.07
C THR A 135 23.83 13.58 21.83
N VAL A 136 23.97 13.41 23.15
CA VAL A 136 24.56 14.42 24.04
C VAL A 136 25.82 13.84 24.67
N GLU A 137 26.94 14.54 24.54
CA GLU A 137 28.22 14.19 25.17
C GLU A 137 28.58 15.19 26.27
N ALA A 138 29.08 14.68 27.40
CA ALA A 138 29.61 15.49 28.49
C ALA A 138 31.14 15.62 28.42
N HIS A 139 31.66 16.83 28.61
CA HIS A 139 33.08 17.15 28.58
C HIS A 139 33.53 17.90 29.84
N ASN A 140 34.75 17.65 30.28
CA ASN A 140 35.47 18.46 31.26
C ASN A 140 36.91 18.72 30.78
N GLY A 141 37.71 19.44 31.56
CA GLY A 141 39.08 19.83 31.18
C GLY A 141 40.07 18.69 30.88
N VAL A 142 39.71 17.43 31.18
CA VAL A 142 40.53 16.25 30.89
C VAL A 142 39.89 15.27 29.90
N SER A 143 38.72 15.59 29.35
CA SER A 143 38.04 14.73 28.36
C SER A 143 38.88 14.47 27.11
N GLY A 144 39.75 15.39 26.70
CA GLY A 144 40.66 15.16 25.55
C GLY A 144 41.77 14.13 25.79
N MET A 145 41.96 13.64 27.02
CA MET A 145 43.09 12.79 27.42
C MET A 145 42.71 11.32 27.67
N GLY A 146 41.42 10.98 27.66
CA GLY A 146 40.90 9.64 27.94
C GLY A 146 39.95 9.10 26.87
N PRO A 147 39.60 7.81 26.93
CA PRO A 147 38.79 7.14 25.91
C PRO A 147 37.35 7.69 25.84
N ALA A 148 36.80 7.79 24.62
CA ALA A 148 35.50 8.40 24.32
C ALA A 148 34.22 7.66 24.76
N PRO A 149 34.12 6.31 24.82
CA PRO A 149 32.83 5.62 24.82
C PRO A 149 32.00 5.75 26.10
N GLN A 150 32.50 6.38 27.16
CA GLN A 150 31.80 6.50 28.45
C GLN A 150 31.10 7.85 28.67
N ARG A 151 31.18 8.78 27.71
CA ARG A 151 30.72 10.17 27.86
C ARG A 151 29.46 10.52 27.08
N THR A 152 29.07 9.65 26.16
CA THR A 152 27.95 9.86 25.24
C THR A 152 26.70 9.21 25.80
N ALA A 153 25.62 9.98 25.94
CA ALA A 153 24.33 9.46 26.32
C ALA A 153 23.71 8.63 25.17
N PRO A 154 22.79 7.70 25.46
CA PRO A 154 22.02 7.01 24.44
C PRO A 154 21.34 7.99 23.49
N ALA A 155 21.32 7.63 22.21
CA ALA A 155 20.69 8.41 21.17
C ALA A 155 19.18 8.53 21.38
N VAL A 156 18.65 9.75 21.25
CA VAL A 156 17.21 10.03 21.31
C VAL A 156 16.68 10.14 19.89
N TRP A 157 15.65 9.35 19.60
CA TRP A 157 14.98 9.31 18.32
C TRP A 157 13.85 10.34 18.29
N VAL A 158 13.95 11.29 17.37
CA VAL A 158 12.98 12.37 17.16
C VAL A 158 12.42 12.26 15.75
N SER A 159 11.18 11.83 15.64
CA SER A 159 10.42 11.92 14.39
C SER A 159 9.76 13.28 14.32
N VAL A 160 10.23 14.13 13.40
CA VAL A 160 9.69 15.48 13.23
C VAL A 160 8.34 15.36 12.54
N GLY A 161 7.30 15.37 13.36
CA GLY A 161 5.93 15.34 12.90
C GLY A 161 5.55 16.67 12.27
N HIS A 162 4.94 16.62 11.10
CA HIS A 162 3.76 17.47 10.87
C HIS A 162 2.56 16.55 11.01
N ALA A 163 1.58 16.93 11.82
CA ALA A 163 0.23 16.41 11.60
C ALA A 163 -0.05 16.61 10.11
N ALA A 164 -0.41 15.53 9.41
CA ALA A 164 -0.68 15.53 7.98
C ALA A 164 -1.34 16.86 7.60
N PRO A 165 -0.79 17.68 6.69
CA PRO A 165 -1.48 18.88 6.26
C PRO A 165 -2.85 18.42 5.81
N VAL A 166 -3.89 18.76 6.58
CA VAL A 166 -5.24 18.60 6.11
C VAL A 166 -5.44 19.74 5.14
N THR A 167 -4.96 19.54 3.92
CA THR A 167 -5.43 20.32 2.78
C THR A 167 -6.90 19.96 2.60
N VAL A 168 -7.77 20.57 3.40
CA VAL A 168 -9.21 20.57 3.13
C VAL A 168 -9.37 21.39 1.85
N SER A 169 -9.30 20.71 0.71
CA SER A 169 -9.60 21.28 -0.60
C SER A 169 -11.07 21.12 -0.96
N GLN A 170 -11.83 20.35 -0.16
CA GLN A 170 -13.21 20.00 -0.41
C GLN A 170 -14.02 20.07 0.87
N PHE A 171 -14.75 21.18 1.02
CA PHE A 171 -15.85 21.27 1.96
C PHE A 171 -17.13 20.78 1.29
N ILE A 172 -17.92 20.00 2.02
CA ILE A 172 -19.20 19.47 1.56
C ILE A 172 -20.30 20.24 2.30
N LEU A 173 -21.06 21.06 1.57
CA LEU A 173 -22.26 21.69 2.11
C LEU A 173 -23.36 20.62 2.20
N THR A 174 -23.71 20.20 3.42
CA THR A 174 -24.71 19.15 3.66
C THR A 174 -26.12 19.72 3.79
N GLN A 175 -26.25 20.92 4.33
CA GLN A 175 -27.52 21.63 4.47
C GLN A 175 -27.31 23.13 4.32
N ARG A 176 -28.28 23.80 3.68
CA ARG A 176 -28.29 25.25 3.47
C ARG A 176 -29.70 25.79 3.62
N ASP A 177 -29.90 26.63 4.63
CA ASP A 177 -31.15 27.35 4.88
C ASP A 177 -30.92 28.87 4.78
N ASP A 178 -31.94 29.66 5.09
CA ASP A 178 -31.85 31.13 5.17
C ASP A 178 -31.03 31.62 6.39
N SER A 179 -30.96 30.81 7.44
CA SER A 179 -30.33 31.16 8.72
C SER A 179 -29.35 30.11 9.24
N SER A 180 -29.08 29.07 8.45
CA SER A 180 -28.23 27.95 8.86
C SER A 180 -27.38 27.39 7.71
N LEU A 181 -26.17 26.93 8.04
CA LEU A 181 -25.26 26.22 7.14
C LEU A 181 -24.67 25.01 7.86
N SER A 182 -24.81 23.81 7.28
CA SER A 182 -24.11 22.62 7.74
C SER A 182 -23.05 22.22 6.73
N VAL A 183 -21.80 22.10 7.20
CA VAL A 183 -20.63 21.83 6.38
C VAL A 183 -19.86 20.66 6.98
N SER A 184 -19.49 19.69 6.15
CA SER A 184 -18.60 18.60 6.52
C SER A 184 -17.33 18.61 5.67
N TRP A 185 -16.27 18.00 6.19
CA TRP A 185 -15.00 17.82 5.48
C TRP A 185 -14.48 16.40 5.70
N LEU A 186 -13.49 16.00 4.91
CA LEU A 186 -12.88 14.69 5.06
C LEU A 186 -11.89 14.69 6.21
N ALA A 187 -12.03 13.74 7.16
CA ALA A 187 -11.04 13.52 8.20
C ALA A 187 -9.72 12.96 7.59
N PRO A 188 -8.53 13.38 8.05
CA PRO A 188 -7.27 12.82 7.57
C PRO A 188 -7.16 11.32 7.86
N ARG A 189 -6.68 10.55 6.87
CA ARG A 189 -6.41 9.10 7.00
C ARG A 189 -5.31 8.88 8.06
N GLN A 190 -5.67 8.38 9.24
CA GLN A 190 -4.69 8.08 10.30
C GLN A 190 -4.15 6.64 10.20
N ARG A 191 -2.84 6.48 10.42
CA ARG A 191 -2.17 5.18 10.65
C ARG A 191 -2.11 4.80 12.15
N SER A 192 -2.62 5.64 13.04
CA SER A 192 -2.51 5.55 14.51
C SER A 192 -3.87 5.75 15.19
N ARG A 193 -4.08 5.19 16.40
CA ARG A 193 -5.31 5.25 17.21
C ARG A 193 -5.49 6.57 18.00
N THR A 194 -4.86 7.67 17.59
CA THR A 194 -4.86 8.95 18.33
C THR A 194 -6.08 9.81 18.02
N SER A 195 -6.73 10.38 19.03
CA SER A 195 -7.88 11.29 18.86
C SER A 195 -7.47 12.60 18.17
N VAL A 196 -8.10 12.92 17.05
CA VAL A 196 -7.94 14.20 16.32
C VAL A 196 -9.13 15.09 16.64
N GLU A 197 -8.87 16.32 17.05
CA GLU A 197 -9.87 17.37 17.22
C GLU A 197 -9.79 18.34 16.03
N TYR A 198 -10.84 19.09 15.75
CA TYR A 198 -10.90 20.09 14.69
C TYR A 198 -11.24 21.44 15.27
N GLU A 199 -10.57 22.47 14.78
CA GLU A 199 -10.91 23.85 15.08
C GLU A 199 -11.39 24.54 13.81
N VAL A 200 -12.61 25.03 13.87
CA VAL A 200 -13.31 25.69 12.78
C VAL A 200 -13.44 27.16 13.11
N MET A 201 -12.98 28.01 12.21
CA MET A 201 -13.17 29.45 12.30
C MET A 201 -14.06 29.92 11.15
N PHE A 202 -15.06 30.75 11.47
CA PHE A 202 -15.95 31.35 10.47
C PHE A 202 -16.24 32.83 10.78
N PHE A 203 -16.47 33.61 9.73
CA PHE A 203 -16.78 35.04 9.79
C PHE A 203 -17.57 35.49 8.55
N GLU A 204 -18.28 36.61 8.66
CA GLU A 204 -18.99 37.21 7.53
C GLU A 204 -18.00 37.87 6.56
N LYS A 205 -18.22 37.68 5.25
CA LYS A 205 -17.34 38.21 4.21
C LYS A 205 -17.40 39.74 4.19
N GLY A 206 -16.36 40.38 4.70
CA GLY A 206 -16.27 41.84 4.87
C GLY A 206 -16.11 42.29 6.34
N GLU A 207 -16.36 41.42 7.32
CA GLU A 207 -16.16 41.67 8.75
C GLU A 207 -15.14 40.69 9.39
N GLU A 208 -13.93 40.62 8.82
CA GLU A 208 -12.89 39.67 9.23
C GLU A 208 -12.45 39.79 10.71
N ALA A 209 -12.63 40.98 11.31
CA ALA A 209 -12.33 41.22 12.71
C ALA A 209 -13.31 40.52 13.69
N ARG A 210 -14.48 40.09 13.21
CA ARG A 210 -15.55 39.50 14.02
C ARG A 210 -15.75 38.03 13.68
N TYR A 211 -14.76 37.21 14.05
CA TYR A 211 -14.76 35.78 13.81
C TYR A 211 -15.27 34.97 15.01
N THR A 212 -15.81 33.79 14.73
CA THR A 212 -16.22 32.80 15.74
C THR A 212 -15.42 31.52 15.55
N VAL A 213 -14.97 30.92 16.66
CA VAL A 213 -14.20 29.67 16.67
C VAL A 213 -15.01 28.57 17.35
N LYS A 214 -15.03 27.36 16.75
CA LYS A 214 -15.64 26.16 17.32
C LYS A 214 -14.65 25.00 17.32
N HIS A 215 -14.63 24.24 18.42
CA HIS A 215 -13.85 23.02 18.58
C HIS A 215 -14.76 21.79 18.47
N LEU A 216 -14.37 20.80 17.67
CA LEU A 216 -15.21 19.69 17.26
C LEU A 216 -14.40 18.40 17.23
N LEU A 217 -14.99 17.28 17.65
CA LEU A 217 -14.35 15.96 17.56
C LEU A 217 -14.68 15.24 16.25
N GLU A 218 -15.74 15.67 15.58
CA GLU A 218 -16.20 15.13 14.30
C GLU A 218 -15.87 16.10 13.16
N PRO A 219 -15.67 15.61 11.93
CA PRO A 219 -15.33 16.45 10.78
C PRO A 219 -16.58 17.10 10.15
N ASN A 220 -17.49 17.63 10.98
CA ASN A 220 -18.70 18.33 10.58
C ASN A 220 -19.01 19.50 11.52
N VAL A 221 -19.65 20.54 10.99
CA VAL A 221 -20.11 21.69 11.77
C VAL A 221 -21.46 22.19 11.27
N THR A 222 -22.35 22.53 12.20
CA THR A 222 -23.57 23.29 11.91
C THR A 222 -23.44 24.70 12.48
N LEU A 223 -23.51 25.68 11.58
CA LEU A 223 -23.57 27.11 11.86
C LEU A 223 -25.05 27.52 11.87
N ARG A 224 -25.49 28.16 12.95
CA ARG A 224 -26.87 28.63 13.16
C ARG A 224 -26.85 30.13 13.42
N ASP A 225 -28.01 30.75 13.35
CA ASP A 225 -28.20 32.19 13.60
C ASP A 225 -27.45 33.08 12.60
N LEU A 226 -27.38 32.63 11.34
CA LEU A 226 -26.78 33.37 10.23
C LEU A 226 -27.79 34.32 9.58
N GLN A 227 -27.30 35.39 8.94
CA GLN A 227 -28.15 36.32 8.21
C GLN A 227 -28.57 35.72 6.85
N PRO A 228 -29.83 35.92 6.39
CA PRO A 228 -30.28 35.53 5.05
C PRO A 228 -29.49 36.21 3.93
N ASP A 229 -29.36 35.52 2.80
CA ASP A 229 -28.64 35.97 1.59
C ASP A 229 -27.20 36.50 1.81
N THR A 230 -26.54 36.09 2.89
CA THR A 230 -25.24 36.62 3.34
C THR A 230 -24.11 35.61 3.14
N ALA A 231 -22.92 36.08 2.76
CA ALA A 231 -21.75 35.25 2.49
C ALA A 231 -20.84 35.14 3.72
N TYR A 232 -20.46 33.91 4.06
CA TYR A 232 -19.59 33.57 5.18
C TYR A 232 -18.35 32.83 4.68
N LEU A 233 -17.19 33.15 5.25
CA LEU A 233 -15.92 32.49 4.99
C LEU A 233 -15.60 31.51 6.13
N LEU A 234 -15.18 30.30 5.76
CA LEU A 234 -14.88 29.20 6.67
C LEU A 234 -13.45 28.71 6.47
N ARG A 235 -12.72 28.47 7.56
CA ARG A 235 -11.42 27.79 7.56
C ARG A 235 -11.33 26.78 8.70
N VAL A 236 -10.66 25.66 8.46
CA VAL A 236 -10.60 24.53 9.41
C VAL A 236 -9.16 24.04 9.55
N ARG A 237 -8.75 23.73 10.78
CA ARG A 237 -7.49 23.04 11.07
C ARG A 237 -7.72 21.82 11.95
N SER A 238 -6.86 20.81 11.80
CA SER A 238 -6.83 19.66 12.71
C SER A 238 -5.92 19.92 13.89
N ILE A 239 -6.32 19.48 15.07
CA ILE A 239 -5.57 19.50 16.32
C ILE A 239 -5.23 18.04 16.67
N THR A 240 -3.95 17.76 16.88
CA THR A 240 -3.45 16.44 17.27
C THR A 240 -2.68 16.54 18.59
N PRO A 241 -2.35 15.41 19.26
CA PRO A 241 -1.45 15.43 20.42
C PRO A 241 -0.06 16.01 20.14
N LEU A 242 0.33 16.12 18.85
CA LEU A 242 1.59 16.73 18.39
C LEU A 242 1.45 18.25 18.12
N GLY A 243 0.26 18.83 18.32
CA GLY A 243 -0.04 20.26 18.10
C GLY A 243 -1.10 20.53 17.02
N PRO A 244 -1.47 21.81 16.83
CA PRO A 244 -2.39 22.24 15.77
C PRO A 244 -1.70 22.26 14.39
N GLY A 245 -2.37 21.72 13.38
CA GLY A 245 -1.96 21.81 11.98
C GLY A 245 -2.30 23.18 11.35
N PRO A 246 -1.90 23.41 10.09
CA PRO A 246 -2.26 24.63 9.36
C PRO A 246 -3.77 24.71 9.08
N TYR A 247 -4.31 25.93 8.94
CA TYR A 247 -5.67 26.13 8.45
C TYR A 247 -5.78 25.77 6.97
N SER A 248 -6.94 25.28 6.58
CA SER A 248 -7.35 25.12 5.19
C SER A 248 -7.39 26.46 4.45
N ALA A 249 -7.47 26.40 3.11
CA ALA A 249 -7.90 27.55 2.32
C ALA A 249 -9.29 28.03 2.78
N GLU A 250 -9.54 29.34 2.63
CA GLU A 250 -10.83 29.94 2.95
C GLU A 250 -11.88 29.49 1.94
N GLN A 251 -13.00 28.98 2.45
CA GLN A 251 -14.13 28.57 1.63
C GLN A 251 -15.33 29.47 1.89
N GLU A 252 -15.89 30.00 0.81
CA GLU A 252 -17.09 30.84 0.85
C GLU A 252 -18.37 30.00 0.75
N PHE A 253 -19.31 30.26 1.65
CA PHE A 253 -20.67 29.75 1.62
C PHE A 253 -21.66 30.92 1.74
N ARG A 254 -22.81 30.82 1.08
CA ARG A 254 -23.88 31.83 1.17
C ARG A 254 -25.14 31.20 1.73
N THR A 255 -25.89 31.89 2.59
CA THR A 255 -27.23 31.45 3.03
C THR A 255 -28.27 31.65 1.93
N LEU A 256 -29.46 31.05 2.05
CA LEU A 256 -30.55 31.27 1.09
C LEU A 256 -31.24 32.64 1.31
N PRO A 257 -31.85 33.23 0.26
CA PRO A 257 -32.76 34.35 0.43
C PRO A 257 -33.96 33.95 1.31
N PRO A 258 -34.57 34.89 2.04
CA PRO A 258 -35.75 34.60 2.85
C PRO A 258 -36.90 34.13 1.95
N ASP A 259 -37.55 33.04 2.37
CA ASP A 259 -38.57 32.37 1.57
C ASP A 259 -39.86 33.21 1.53
N THR A 260 -39.94 34.15 0.58
CA THR A 260 -41.18 34.87 0.29
C THR A 260 -42.07 33.93 -0.51
N GLY A 261 -43.01 33.25 0.17
CA GLY A 261 -43.95 32.28 -0.40
C GLY A 261 -44.93 32.83 -1.45
N ALA A 262 -44.42 33.36 -2.56
CA ALA A 262 -45.18 33.80 -3.72
C ALA A 262 -45.15 32.70 -4.81
N LEU A 263 -46.35 32.30 -5.27
CA LEU A 263 -46.53 31.26 -6.29
C LEU A 263 -45.74 31.56 -7.58
N SER A 264 -44.85 30.65 -7.95
CA SER A 264 -44.00 30.72 -9.16
C SER A 264 -44.82 30.65 -10.45
N GLY A 265 -44.54 31.56 -11.39
CA GLY A 265 -45.20 31.67 -12.70
C GLY A 265 -45.14 30.42 -13.58
N GLY A 266 -44.34 29.42 -13.23
CA GLY A 266 -44.32 28.11 -13.90
C GLY A 266 -45.63 27.32 -13.78
N VAL A 267 -46.40 27.54 -12.71
CA VAL A 267 -47.70 26.87 -12.51
C VAL A 267 -48.75 27.43 -13.49
N ILE A 268 -48.71 28.73 -13.78
CA ILE A 268 -49.64 29.39 -14.72
C ILE A 268 -49.37 28.91 -16.16
N VAL A 269 -48.09 28.79 -16.54
CA VAL A 269 -47.69 28.29 -17.87
C VAL A 269 -48.08 26.83 -18.07
N SER A 270 -47.98 26.01 -17.01
CA SER A 270 -48.34 24.58 -17.06
C SER A 270 -49.85 24.36 -17.27
N ILE A 271 -50.70 25.21 -16.68
CA ILE A 271 -52.16 25.14 -16.87
C ILE A 271 -52.53 25.54 -18.30
N ILE A 272 -51.92 26.60 -18.85
CA ILE A 272 -52.18 27.07 -20.22
C ILE A 272 -51.75 26.01 -21.25
N PHE A 273 -50.59 25.38 -21.05
CA PHE A 273 -50.08 24.35 -21.96
C PHE A 273 -50.93 23.07 -21.92
N GLY A 274 -51.42 22.69 -20.75
CA GLY A 274 -52.34 21.55 -20.59
C GLY A 274 -53.67 21.74 -21.33
N VAL A 275 -54.23 22.95 -21.31
CA VAL A 275 -55.48 23.27 -22.01
C VAL A 275 -55.29 23.26 -23.54
N LEU A 276 -54.17 23.80 -24.04
CA LEU A 276 -53.85 23.79 -25.48
C LEU A 276 -53.64 22.38 -26.04
N LEU A 277 -52.98 21.50 -25.27
CA LEU A 277 -52.76 20.11 -25.65
C LEU A 277 -54.07 19.32 -25.72
N PHE A 278 -55.00 19.59 -24.78
CA PHE A 278 -56.32 18.95 -24.76
C PHE A 278 -57.18 19.35 -25.97
N ILE A 279 -57.17 20.63 -26.36
CA ILE A 279 -57.87 21.11 -27.57
C ILE A 279 -57.29 20.47 -28.85
N GLY A 280 -55.96 20.34 -28.94
CA GLY A 280 -55.28 19.69 -30.06
C GLY A 280 -55.66 18.21 -30.24
N LEU A 281 -55.81 17.47 -29.13
CA LEU A 281 -56.22 16.06 -29.16
C LEU A 281 -57.68 15.87 -29.61
N ILE A 282 -58.58 16.79 -29.25
CA ILE A 282 -59.99 16.76 -29.68
C ILE A 282 -60.10 17.03 -31.19
N LEU A 283 -59.36 18.01 -31.71
CA LEU A 283 -59.30 18.31 -33.14
C LEU A 283 -58.68 17.16 -33.94
N GLY A 284 -57.61 16.53 -33.43
CA GLY A 284 -57.00 15.34 -34.02
C GLY A 284 -57.95 14.14 -34.08
N PHE A 285 -58.74 13.92 -33.02
CA PHE A 285 -59.74 12.86 -32.97
C PHE A 285 -60.89 13.08 -33.99
N LEU A 286 -61.34 14.33 -34.16
CA LEU A 286 -62.35 14.69 -35.17
C LEU A 286 -61.84 14.50 -36.61
N MET A 287 -60.57 14.82 -36.88
CA MET A 287 -59.95 14.57 -38.18
C MET A 287 -59.72 13.07 -38.44
N PHE A 288 -59.38 12.30 -37.40
CA PHE A 288 -59.20 10.85 -37.50
C PHE A 288 -60.52 10.13 -37.81
N ARG A 289 -61.65 10.58 -37.25
CA ARG A 289 -63.00 10.06 -37.59
C ARG A 289 -63.39 10.36 -39.05
N ARG A 290 -62.99 11.50 -39.62
CA ARG A 290 -63.19 11.81 -41.05
C ARG A 290 -62.30 10.99 -41.98
N LYS A 291 -61.08 10.63 -41.56
CA LYS A 291 -60.12 9.84 -42.38
C LYS A 291 -60.43 8.33 -42.36
N ARG A 292 -61.04 7.82 -41.28
CA ARG A 292 -61.41 6.40 -41.11
C ARG A 292 -62.64 5.97 -41.94
N ALA A 293 -63.39 6.92 -42.51
CA ALA A 293 -64.50 6.64 -43.43
C ALA A 293 -64.07 6.39 -44.89
N ARG A 294 -62.78 6.57 -45.25
CA ARG A 294 -62.31 6.51 -46.66
C ARG A 294 -61.29 5.42 -46.99
N ARG A 295 -60.95 4.50 -46.07
CA ARG A 295 -60.03 3.40 -46.39
C ARG A 295 -60.53 2.07 -45.82
N ARG A 296 -61.49 1.47 -46.50
CA ARG A 296 -61.74 0.02 -46.48
C ARG A 296 -61.37 -0.50 -47.87
N HIS A 297 -60.18 -1.09 -48.02
CA HIS A 297 -59.86 -2.17 -48.97
C HIS A 297 -58.36 -2.46 -48.95
N ALA A 298 -57.99 -3.61 -48.39
CA ALA A 298 -57.01 -4.58 -48.86
C ALA A 298 -56.52 -5.42 -47.66
N ARG A 299 -56.74 -6.74 -47.77
CA ARG A 299 -56.42 -7.78 -46.79
C ARG A 299 -54.93 -8.14 -46.82
N PRO A 300 -54.44 -8.86 -45.79
CA PRO A 300 -53.03 -9.17 -45.56
C PRO A 300 -52.64 -10.49 -46.25
N ASP A 301 -51.34 -10.65 -46.52
CA ASP A 301 -50.77 -11.98 -46.77
C ASP A 301 -49.68 -12.28 -45.74
N TYR A 302 -49.73 -13.53 -45.30
CA TYR A 302 -49.03 -14.16 -44.20
C TYR A 302 -47.78 -14.82 -44.76
N ASN A 303 -46.59 -14.63 -44.16
CA ASN A 303 -45.73 -15.76 -43.83
C ASN A 303 -44.42 -15.42 -43.08
N THR A 304 -44.23 -16.25 -42.04
CA THR A 304 -42.98 -16.86 -41.56
C THR A 304 -42.11 -16.10 -40.56
N SER A 305 -42.26 -16.55 -39.32
CA SER A 305 -41.30 -16.60 -38.23
C SER A 305 -39.87 -16.96 -38.68
N GLY A 306 -38.91 -16.10 -38.38
CA GLY A 306 -37.49 -16.35 -38.57
C GLY A 306 -36.68 -15.54 -37.56
N PHE A 307 -35.99 -16.26 -36.70
CA PHE A 307 -35.14 -15.80 -35.62
C PHE A 307 -33.86 -15.17 -36.21
N GLU A 308 -33.80 -13.86 -36.43
CA GLU A 308 -32.54 -13.19 -36.82
C GLU A 308 -31.77 -12.69 -35.59
N ARG A 309 -31.10 -13.65 -34.95
CA ARG A 309 -29.86 -13.42 -34.24
C ARG A 309 -28.74 -13.74 -35.22
N GLU A 310 -28.24 -12.77 -35.99
CA GLU A 310 -26.91 -12.89 -36.60
C GLU A 310 -26.37 -11.58 -37.19
N LYS A 311 -25.04 -11.50 -37.23
CA LYS A 311 -24.16 -10.47 -37.84
C LYS A 311 -23.79 -9.27 -36.98
N VAL A 312 -23.09 -9.54 -35.88
CA VAL A 312 -22.03 -8.64 -35.40
C VAL A 312 -20.69 -9.37 -35.58
N TRP A 313 -20.15 -9.20 -36.78
CA TRP A 313 -18.74 -9.19 -37.18
C TRP A 313 -17.71 -9.97 -36.33
N LEU A 314 -17.22 -11.09 -36.88
CA LEU A 314 -15.84 -11.55 -36.71
C LEU A 314 -14.87 -10.53 -37.34
N LYS A 315 -14.66 -9.39 -36.70
CA LYS A 315 -13.45 -8.60 -36.94
C LYS A 315 -12.34 -9.17 -36.04
N PRO A 316 -11.15 -9.56 -36.56
CA PRO A 316 -10.00 -9.81 -35.71
C PRO A 316 -9.75 -8.58 -34.82
N TYR A 317 -9.24 -8.77 -33.60
CA TYR A 317 -8.92 -7.67 -32.67
C TYR A 317 -8.29 -6.51 -33.43
N VAL A 318 -8.91 -5.34 -33.32
CA VAL A 318 -8.36 -4.13 -33.89
C VAL A 318 -7.40 -3.60 -32.83
N ASP A 319 -6.11 -3.83 -33.04
CA ASP A 319 -5.08 -3.10 -32.32
C ASP A 319 -5.43 -1.62 -32.45
N LEU A 320 -5.47 -0.89 -31.34
CA LEU A 320 -5.85 0.52 -31.31
C LEU A 320 -4.71 1.45 -31.76
N GLN A 321 -3.55 0.90 -32.13
CA GLN A 321 -2.47 1.63 -32.78
C GLN A 321 -2.88 2.50 -34.01
N PRO A 322 -3.97 2.23 -34.78
CA PRO A 322 -4.42 3.08 -35.87
C PRO A 322 -5.51 4.11 -35.48
N TYR A 323 -5.93 4.22 -34.22
CA TYR A 323 -6.75 5.35 -33.79
C TYR A 323 -5.88 6.42 -33.15
N ASP A 324 -5.64 7.50 -33.90
CA ASP A 324 -5.08 8.75 -33.37
C ASP A 324 -5.99 9.39 -32.29
N ASP A 325 -7.19 8.83 -32.03
CA ASP A 325 -8.19 9.31 -31.08
C ASP A 325 -9.08 8.16 -30.51
N PRO A 326 -8.91 7.71 -29.24
CA PRO A 326 -9.64 6.66 -28.55
C PRO A 326 -11.06 7.05 -28.24
N SER A 327 -11.40 8.35 -28.26
CA SER A 327 -12.80 8.75 -28.14
C SER A 327 -13.64 8.15 -29.28
N ARG A 328 -13.04 7.93 -30.46
CA ARG A 328 -13.65 7.18 -31.57
C ARG A 328 -13.79 5.69 -31.28
N GLY A 329 -12.76 5.08 -30.67
CA GLY A 329 -12.81 3.67 -30.26
C GLY A 329 -13.91 3.41 -29.23
N VAL A 330 -14.07 4.32 -28.27
CA VAL A 330 -15.18 4.27 -27.30
C VAL A 330 -16.53 4.33 -28.01
N LEU A 331 -16.69 5.21 -28.99
CA LEU A 331 -17.93 5.31 -29.78
C LEU A 331 -18.23 4.06 -30.62
N GLU A 332 -17.21 3.36 -31.10
CA GLU A 332 -17.37 2.17 -31.97
C GLU A 332 -17.58 0.87 -31.18
N PHE A 333 -16.86 0.69 -30.07
CA PHE A 333 -16.79 -0.59 -29.36
C PHE A 333 -17.50 -0.60 -28.00
N THR A 334 -17.98 0.55 -27.51
CA THR A 334 -18.65 0.63 -26.21
C THR A 334 -20.05 1.20 -26.32
N LYS A 335 -20.84 0.97 -25.27
CA LYS A 335 -22.20 1.51 -25.14
C LYS A 335 -22.19 2.70 -24.20
N GLU A 336 -22.44 3.90 -24.71
CA GLU A 336 -22.66 5.09 -23.87
C GLU A 336 -23.98 4.93 -23.08
N LEU A 337 -23.90 5.10 -21.76
CA LEU A 337 -25.01 4.99 -20.83
C LEU A 337 -25.46 6.37 -20.36
N ASP A 338 -26.76 6.52 -20.12
CA ASP A 338 -27.26 7.70 -19.42
C ASP A 338 -26.96 7.56 -17.92
N ILE A 339 -26.41 8.61 -17.31
CA ILE A 339 -26.06 8.62 -15.89
C ILE A 339 -27.28 8.35 -14.99
N SER A 340 -28.49 8.69 -15.41
CA SER A 340 -29.72 8.41 -14.67
C SER A 340 -30.04 6.91 -14.56
N CYS A 341 -29.48 6.08 -15.44
CA CYS A 341 -29.59 4.62 -15.36
C CYS A 341 -28.60 3.99 -14.38
N VAL A 342 -27.60 4.73 -13.90
CA VAL A 342 -26.50 4.22 -13.06
C VAL A 342 -26.67 4.75 -11.64
N THR A 343 -26.66 3.86 -10.65
CA THR A 343 -26.65 4.24 -9.23
C THR A 343 -25.37 3.72 -8.60
N MET A 344 -24.51 4.63 -8.13
CA MET A 344 -23.33 4.27 -7.33
C MET A 344 -23.75 4.03 -5.88
N GLU A 345 -23.23 2.97 -5.27
CA GLU A 345 -23.52 2.59 -3.89
C GLU A 345 -22.24 2.73 -3.06
N ASN A 346 -21.69 1.64 -2.56
CA ASN A 346 -20.48 1.65 -1.73
C ASN A 346 -19.20 1.47 -2.56
N VAL A 347 -18.11 2.07 -2.09
CA VAL A 347 -16.76 1.83 -2.62
C VAL A 347 -16.36 0.38 -2.32
N ILE A 348 -15.82 -0.31 -3.31
CA ILE A 348 -15.29 -1.69 -3.20
C ILE A 348 -13.78 -1.79 -3.43
N GLY A 349 -13.16 -0.73 -3.97
CA GLY A 349 -11.72 -0.68 -4.15
C GLY A 349 -11.25 0.67 -4.70
N GLU A 350 -9.93 0.86 -4.73
CA GLU A 350 -9.28 1.99 -5.39
C GLU A 350 -8.38 1.41 -6.51
N GLY A 351 -8.68 1.77 -7.76
CA GLY A 351 -7.87 1.41 -8.92
C GLY A 351 -6.95 2.55 -9.36
N GLU A 352 -6.15 2.31 -10.40
CA GLU A 352 -5.19 3.28 -10.96
C GLU A 352 -5.82 4.65 -11.27
N PHE A 353 -7.03 4.64 -11.85
CA PHE A 353 -7.72 5.83 -12.34
C PHE A 353 -8.63 6.51 -11.31
N GLY A 354 -8.99 5.80 -10.24
CA GLY A 354 -10.06 6.23 -9.35
C GLY A 354 -10.69 5.11 -8.54
N GLU A 355 -11.72 5.49 -7.79
CA GLU A 355 -12.47 4.56 -6.96
C GLU A 355 -13.32 3.63 -7.83
N VAL A 356 -13.42 2.39 -7.39
CA VAL A 356 -14.32 1.38 -7.92
C VAL A 356 -15.47 1.23 -6.94
N TYR A 357 -16.69 1.40 -7.43
CA TYR A 357 -17.92 1.31 -6.66
C TYR A 357 -18.67 0.04 -7.03
N ARG A 358 -19.31 -0.58 -6.04
CA ARG A 358 -20.48 -1.40 -6.31
C ARG A 358 -21.63 -0.46 -6.64
N GLY A 359 -22.47 -0.87 -7.57
CA GLY A 359 -23.66 -0.11 -7.92
C GLY A 359 -24.70 -0.95 -8.61
N SER A 360 -25.68 -0.26 -9.18
CA SER A 360 -26.73 -0.89 -9.97
C SER A 360 -27.01 -0.14 -11.26
N LEU A 361 -27.23 -0.91 -12.33
CA LEU A 361 -27.59 -0.42 -13.66
C LEU A 361 -29.04 -0.82 -13.94
N ARG A 362 -29.88 0.16 -14.26
CA ARG A 362 -31.28 -0.04 -14.65
C ARG A 362 -31.56 0.63 -15.98
N LEU A 363 -31.49 -0.16 -17.06
CA LEU A 363 -31.85 0.30 -18.39
C LEU A 363 -33.38 0.34 -18.56
N PRO A 364 -33.92 1.26 -19.39
CA PRO A 364 -35.36 1.30 -19.68
C PRO A 364 -35.87 -0.06 -20.17
N GLY A 365 -36.93 -0.58 -19.53
CA GLY A 365 -37.53 -1.87 -19.90
C GLY A 365 -36.72 -3.11 -19.53
N LYS A 366 -35.61 -2.98 -18.79
CA LYS A 366 -34.83 -4.11 -18.27
C LYS A 366 -34.82 -4.15 -16.74
N GLU A 367 -34.57 -5.33 -16.21
CA GLU A 367 -34.36 -5.52 -14.77
C GLU A 367 -33.08 -4.81 -14.30
N ARG A 368 -33.06 -4.47 -13.01
CA ARG A 368 -31.89 -3.89 -12.37
C ARG A 368 -30.82 -4.97 -12.23
N ILE A 369 -29.60 -4.68 -12.68
CA ILE A 369 -28.45 -5.57 -12.50
C ILE A 369 -27.40 -4.91 -11.59
N VAL A 370 -26.65 -5.73 -10.85
CA VAL A 370 -25.54 -5.28 -10.00
C VAL A 370 -24.29 -5.15 -10.86
N VAL A 371 -23.58 -4.04 -10.70
CA VAL A 371 -22.42 -3.68 -11.54
C VAL A 371 -21.25 -3.18 -10.68
N ALA A 372 -20.04 -3.28 -11.23
CA ALA A 372 -18.88 -2.55 -10.75
C ALA A 372 -18.71 -1.28 -11.60
N ILE A 373 -18.45 -0.15 -10.95
CA ILE A 373 -18.37 1.17 -11.58
C ILE A 373 -16.99 1.74 -11.26
N LYS A 374 -16.09 1.71 -12.24
CA LYS A 374 -14.76 2.34 -12.14
C LYS A 374 -14.89 3.79 -12.55
N THR A 375 -14.50 4.70 -11.68
CA THR A 375 -14.57 6.15 -11.94
C THR A 375 -13.19 6.71 -12.31
N LEU A 376 -13.16 7.78 -13.09
CA LEU A 376 -11.93 8.55 -13.36
C LEU A 376 -11.90 9.80 -12.46
N LYS A 377 -10.85 9.96 -11.64
CA LYS A 377 -10.64 11.10 -10.72
C LYS A 377 -10.72 12.43 -11.47
N SER A 378 -11.29 13.48 -10.88
CA SER A 378 -11.46 14.79 -11.55
C SER A 378 -10.14 15.49 -11.92
N THR A 379 -9.03 15.10 -11.30
CA THR A 379 -7.66 15.63 -11.48
C THR A 379 -6.77 14.71 -12.34
N TYR A 380 -7.34 14.01 -13.32
CA TYR A 380 -6.59 13.09 -14.17
C TYR A 380 -5.58 13.81 -15.08
N SER A 381 -4.45 13.16 -15.40
CA SER A 381 -3.59 13.55 -16.52
C SER A 381 -4.20 13.10 -17.85
N ASP A 382 -3.75 13.68 -18.97
CA ASP A 382 -4.15 13.19 -20.29
C ASP A 382 -3.81 11.71 -20.43
N SER A 383 -2.63 11.25 -20.01
CA SER A 383 -2.26 9.83 -20.08
C SER A 383 -3.22 8.91 -19.31
N GLN A 384 -3.68 9.32 -18.13
CA GLN A 384 -4.67 8.58 -17.33
C GLN A 384 -6.04 8.54 -18.01
N TRP A 385 -6.47 9.65 -18.60
CA TRP A 385 -7.72 9.70 -19.38
C TRP A 385 -7.66 8.77 -20.60
N TRP A 386 -6.56 8.82 -21.33
CA TRP A 386 -6.28 7.99 -22.49
C TRP A 386 -6.29 6.49 -22.12
N ASN A 387 -5.61 6.12 -21.05
CA ASN A 387 -5.56 4.73 -20.58
C ASN A 387 -6.94 4.25 -20.09
N PHE A 388 -7.71 5.10 -19.41
CA PHE A 388 -9.07 4.78 -18.97
C PHE A 388 -9.99 4.45 -20.14
N LEU A 389 -10.03 5.31 -21.17
CA LEU A 389 -10.87 5.07 -22.35
C LEU A 389 -10.38 3.87 -23.18
N ARG A 390 -9.06 3.66 -23.25
CA ARG A 390 -8.46 2.52 -23.93
C ARG A 390 -8.88 1.20 -23.29
N GLU A 391 -8.87 1.11 -21.96
CA GLU A 391 -9.33 -0.07 -21.21
C GLU A 391 -10.76 -0.42 -21.60
N ALA A 392 -11.67 0.56 -21.57
CA ALA A 392 -13.06 0.36 -21.96
C ALA A 392 -13.20 -0.12 -23.42
N THR A 393 -12.41 0.48 -24.33
CA THR A 393 -12.44 0.14 -25.75
C THR A 393 -11.95 -1.28 -26.01
N ILE A 394 -10.91 -1.72 -25.32
CA ILE A 394 -10.41 -3.10 -25.42
C ILE A 394 -11.47 -4.07 -24.86
N MET A 395 -12.00 -3.79 -23.67
CA MET A 395 -13.05 -4.62 -23.07
C MET A 395 -14.29 -4.73 -23.96
N GLY A 396 -14.68 -3.65 -24.63
CA GLY A 396 -15.84 -3.61 -25.53
C GLY A 396 -15.72 -4.52 -26.76
N GLN A 397 -14.50 -4.93 -27.13
CA GLN A 397 -14.27 -5.86 -28.24
C GLN A 397 -14.45 -7.34 -27.84
N PHE A 398 -14.53 -7.64 -26.54
CA PHE A 398 -14.55 -9.01 -26.04
C PHE A 398 -15.89 -9.41 -25.46
N ASN A 399 -16.34 -10.62 -25.78
CA ASN A 399 -17.54 -11.21 -25.21
C ASN A 399 -17.34 -12.72 -25.02
N HIS A 400 -16.98 -13.11 -23.80
CA HIS A 400 -16.71 -14.51 -23.44
C HIS A 400 -17.08 -14.76 -21.96
N PRO A 401 -17.63 -15.93 -21.59
CA PRO A 401 -18.04 -16.22 -20.21
C PRO A 401 -16.92 -16.13 -19.17
N ASN A 402 -15.65 -16.28 -19.57
CA ASN A 402 -14.48 -16.17 -18.71
C ASN A 402 -13.67 -14.88 -18.94
N ILE A 403 -14.29 -13.84 -19.48
CA ILE A 403 -13.74 -12.48 -19.57
C ILE A 403 -14.73 -11.53 -18.92
N VAL A 404 -14.24 -10.58 -18.14
CA VAL A 404 -15.10 -9.56 -17.52
C VAL A 404 -15.81 -8.77 -18.61
N ARG A 405 -17.13 -8.79 -18.57
CA ARG A 405 -17.97 -8.11 -19.56
C ARG A 405 -18.15 -6.62 -19.22
N LEU A 406 -17.94 -5.78 -20.23
CA LEU A 406 -18.33 -4.37 -20.22
C LEU A 406 -19.84 -4.24 -20.41
N GLU A 407 -20.52 -3.52 -19.52
CA GLU A 407 -21.93 -3.14 -19.66
C GLU A 407 -22.11 -1.84 -20.45
N GLY A 408 -21.16 -0.93 -20.28
CA GLY A 408 -21.12 0.35 -20.96
C GLY A 408 -20.20 1.35 -20.27
N VAL A 409 -20.24 2.58 -20.75
CA VAL A 409 -19.42 3.69 -20.27
C VAL A 409 -20.28 4.94 -20.06
N VAL A 410 -19.82 5.86 -19.23
CA VAL A 410 -20.34 7.23 -19.15
C VAL A 410 -19.16 8.14 -19.47
N THR A 411 -19.17 8.75 -20.65
CA THR A 411 -18.08 9.63 -21.11
C THR A 411 -18.54 11.07 -21.35
N LYS A 412 -19.84 11.27 -21.62
CA LYS A 412 -20.41 12.60 -21.91
C LYS A 412 -20.61 13.49 -20.68
N ARG A 413 -20.58 12.92 -19.47
CA ARG A 413 -20.79 13.65 -18.20
C ARG A 413 -19.76 13.22 -17.17
N ARG A 414 -19.53 14.09 -16.18
CA ARG A 414 -18.67 13.79 -15.03
C ARG A 414 -19.47 13.19 -13.86
N PRO A 415 -18.88 12.29 -13.06
CA PRO A 415 -17.58 11.66 -13.32
C PRO A 415 -17.66 10.66 -14.49
N MET A 416 -16.54 10.48 -15.21
CA MET A 416 -16.48 9.45 -16.26
C MET A 416 -16.44 8.06 -15.61
N MET A 417 -17.11 7.09 -16.24
CA MET A 417 -17.31 5.77 -15.66
C MET A 417 -17.11 4.65 -16.69
N ILE A 418 -16.50 3.55 -16.25
CA ILE A 418 -16.53 2.24 -16.92
C ILE A 418 -17.39 1.33 -16.06
N ILE A 419 -18.45 0.78 -16.64
CA ILE A 419 -19.41 -0.06 -15.94
C ILE A 419 -19.23 -1.49 -16.44
N THR A 420 -18.88 -2.40 -15.53
CA THR A 420 -18.70 -3.82 -15.82
C THR A 420 -19.65 -4.65 -14.98
N GLU A 421 -19.79 -5.93 -15.31
CA GLU A 421 -20.46 -6.87 -14.42
C GLU A 421 -19.75 -6.91 -13.05
N TYR A 422 -20.52 -7.12 -11.97
CA TYR A 422 -19.99 -7.20 -10.60
C TYR A 422 -19.52 -8.61 -10.28
N MET A 423 -18.37 -8.71 -9.60
CA MET A 423 -17.75 -9.98 -9.20
C MET A 423 -17.77 -10.08 -7.68
N GLU A 424 -18.70 -10.87 -7.13
CA GLU A 424 -19.00 -10.85 -5.69
C GLU A 424 -17.84 -11.29 -4.80
N ASN A 425 -16.96 -12.13 -5.32
CA ASN A 425 -15.84 -12.71 -4.58
C ASN A 425 -14.51 -11.97 -4.84
N GLY A 426 -14.53 -10.87 -5.60
CA GLY A 426 -13.35 -10.05 -5.84
C GLY A 426 -12.24 -10.77 -6.61
N ALA A 427 -10.99 -10.38 -6.33
CA ALA A 427 -9.80 -10.93 -6.98
C ALA A 427 -9.44 -12.33 -6.45
N LEU A 428 -9.03 -13.22 -7.36
CA LEU A 428 -8.83 -14.65 -7.10
C LEU A 428 -7.75 -14.91 -6.05
N ASP A 429 -6.65 -14.14 -6.07
CA ASP A 429 -5.55 -14.32 -5.12
C ASP A 429 -6.00 -14.08 -3.67
N THR A 430 -6.76 -13.00 -3.43
CA THR A 430 -7.31 -12.64 -2.12
C THR A 430 -8.41 -13.63 -1.73
N PHE A 431 -9.29 -13.96 -2.67
CA PHE A 431 -10.34 -14.95 -2.46
C PHE A 431 -9.81 -16.31 -2.03
N LEU A 432 -8.71 -16.79 -2.63
CA LEU A 432 -8.08 -18.05 -2.27
C LEU A 432 -7.47 -18.00 -0.86
N ARG A 433 -6.77 -16.92 -0.51
CA ARG A 433 -6.19 -16.73 0.84
C ARG A 433 -7.25 -16.72 1.93
N GLU A 434 -8.41 -16.11 1.68
CA GLU A 434 -9.53 -16.05 2.62
C GLU A 434 -10.31 -17.38 2.73
N ASN A 435 -10.09 -18.30 1.80
CA ASN A 435 -10.81 -19.57 1.69
C ASN A 435 -9.86 -20.77 1.61
N GLU A 436 -8.70 -20.66 2.26
CA GLU A 436 -7.71 -21.73 2.38
C GLU A 436 -8.39 -23.03 2.84
N GLU A 437 -8.07 -24.15 2.17
CA GLU A 437 -8.60 -25.51 2.46
C GLU A 437 -10.10 -25.74 2.21
N LYS A 438 -10.85 -24.75 1.67
CA LYS A 438 -12.29 -24.93 1.37
C LYS A 438 -12.58 -25.55 0.00
N PHE A 439 -11.56 -25.69 -0.85
CA PHE A 439 -11.73 -26.14 -2.23
C PHE A 439 -11.10 -27.51 -2.46
N SER A 440 -11.87 -28.39 -3.11
CA SER A 440 -11.35 -29.64 -3.65
C SER A 440 -10.40 -29.37 -4.83
N PRO A 441 -9.46 -30.30 -5.13
CA PRO A 441 -8.59 -30.18 -6.31
C PRO A 441 -9.38 -29.96 -7.62
N VAL A 442 -10.53 -30.62 -7.77
CA VAL A 442 -11.39 -30.48 -8.95
C VAL A 442 -11.95 -29.06 -9.09
N GLN A 443 -12.31 -28.40 -7.98
CA GLN A 443 -12.77 -27.00 -8.01
C GLN A 443 -11.64 -26.06 -8.41
N LEU A 444 -10.42 -26.27 -7.90
CA LEU A 444 -9.24 -25.49 -8.30
C LEU A 444 -8.93 -25.69 -9.79
N VAL A 445 -9.01 -26.93 -10.30
CA VAL A 445 -8.86 -27.20 -11.74
C VAL A 445 -9.97 -26.54 -12.55
N SER A 446 -11.21 -26.47 -12.04
CA SER A 446 -12.31 -25.76 -12.69
C SER A 446 -12.06 -24.25 -12.81
N MET A 447 -11.52 -23.63 -11.76
CA MET A 447 -11.08 -22.23 -11.80
C MET A 447 -10.01 -22.02 -12.89
N LEU A 448 -8.98 -22.87 -12.91
CA LEU A 448 -7.91 -22.83 -13.93
C LEU A 448 -8.42 -23.07 -15.35
N GLN A 449 -9.36 -23.99 -15.53
CA GLN A 449 -9.98 -24.27 -16.82
C GLN A 449 -10.74 -23.05 -17.34
N GLY A 450 -11.46 -22.35 -16.46
CA GLY A 450 -12.15 -21.11 -16.81
C GLY A 450 -11.17 -20.02 -17.28
N ILE A 451 -10.08 -19.82 -16.55
CA ILE A 451 -9.01 -18.87 -16.93
C ILE A 451 -8.40 -19.25 -18.28
N ALA A 452 -8.05 -20.53 -18.48
CA ALA A 452 -7.51 -21.04 -19.74
C ALA A 452 -8.50 -20.86 -20.91
N SER A 453 -9.80 -20.98 -20.63
CA SER A 453 -10.87 -20.72 -21.62
C SER A 453 -10.90 -19.25 -22.05
N GLY A 454 -10.83 -18.32 -21.09
CA GLY A 454 -10.72 -16.88 -21.38
C GLY A 454 -9.46 -16.53 -22.17
N MET A 455 -8.31 -17.10 -21.80
CA MET A 455 -7.04 -16.87 -22.50
C MET A 455 -6.99 -17.52 -23.89
N THR A 456 -7.67 -18.66 -24.09
CA THR A 456 -7.86 -19.24 -25.43
C THR A 456 -8.59 -18.25 -26.33
N TYR A 457 -9.70 -17.70 -25.84
CA TYR A 457 -10.46 -16.68 -26.59
C TYR A 457 -9.62 -15.45 -26.91
N LEU A 458 -8.87 -14.90 -25.95
CA LEU A 458 -7.98 -13.75 -26.22
C LEU A 458 -6.92 -14.08 -27.28
N SER A 459 -6.29 -15.25 -27.19
CA SER A 459 -5.29 -15.68 -28.17
C SER A 459 -5.88 -15.88 -29.56
N GLU A 460 -7.09 -16.43 -29.69
CA GLU A 460 -7.79 -16.56 -30.97
C GLU A 460 -8.13 -15.19 -31.59
N HIS A 461 -8.33 -14.18 -30.74
CA HIS A 461 -8.47 -12.79 -31.17
C HIS A 461 -7.11 -12.10 -31.38
N ASN A 462 -5.97 -12.79 -31.32
CA ASN A 462 -4.63 -12.21 -31.42
C ASN A 462 -4.33 -11.13 -30.36
N TYR A 463 -5.00 -11.20 -29.21
CA TYR A 463 -4.76 -10.32 -28.09
C TYR A 463 -3.78 -10.96 -27.09
N VAL A 464 -2.73 -10.22 -26.73
CA VAL A 464 -1.75 -10.63 -25.71
C VAL A 464 -2.00 -9.82 -24.44
N HIS A 465 -2.27 -10.50 -23.33
CA HIS A 465 -2.65 -9.90 -22.05
C HIS A 465 -1.51 -9.18 -21.35
N ARG A 466 -0.29 -9.75 -21.36
CA ARG A 466 0.96 -9.18 -20.81
C ARG A 466 1.04 -9.02 -19.29
N ASP A 467 -0.09 -8.96 -18.59
CA ASP A 467 -0.15 -8.99 -17.12
C ASP A 467 -1.15 -10.04 -16.59
N LEU A 468 -1.05 -11.28 -17.06
CA LEU A 468 -1.87 -12.36 -16.51
C LEU A 468 -1.34 -12.79 -15.14
N ALA A 469 -2.14 -12.60 -14.10
CA ALA A 469 -1.83 -12.95 -12.71
C ALA A 469 -3.13 -13.21 -11.93
N ALA A 470 -3.08 -13.95 -10.81
CA ALA A 470 -4.29 -14.24 -10.04
C ALA A 470 -5.01 -12.97 -9.52
N ARG A 471 -4.28 -11.90 -9.22
CA ARG A 471 -4.85 -10.58 -8.84
C ARG A 471 -5.72 -9.94 -9.94
N ASN A 472 -5.49 -10.32 -11.21
CA ASN A 472 -6.21 -9.84 -12.38
C ASN A 472 -7.27 -10.83 -12.85
N ILE A 473 -7.55 -11.88 -12.06
CA ILE A 473 -8.68 -12.79 -12.26
C ILE A 473 -9.74 -12.45 -11.22
N LEU A 474 -10.97 -12.19 -11.66
CA LEU A 474 -12.10 -11.96 -10.76
C LEU A 474 -12.98 -13.19 -10.64
N VAL A 475 -13.62 -13.36 -9.48
CA VAL A 475 -14.40 -14.54 -9.15
C VAL A 475 -15.88 -14.15 -8.92
N THR A 476 -16.78 -14.83 -9.63
CA THR A 476 -18.23 -14.68 -9.42
C THR A 476 -18.68 -15.41 -8.16
N ARG A 477 -19.91 -15.14 -7.70
CA ARG A 477 -20.58 -15.92 -6.63
C ARG A 477 -20.63 -17.43 -6.90
N SER A 478 -20.70 -17.83 -8.17
CA SER A 478 -20.72 -19.24 -8.60
C SER A 478 -19.33 -19.86 -8.81
N LEU A 479 -18.27 -19.20 -8.32
CA LEU A 479 -16.87 -19.60 -8.45
C LEU A 479 -16.34 -19.61 -9.88
N GLN A 480 -17.03 -18.93 -10.81
CA GLN A 480 -16.53 -18.76 -12.17
C GLN A 480 -15.43 -17.72 -12.17
N CYS A 481 -14.26 -18.08 -12.69
CA CYS A 481 -13.13 -17.18 -12.85
C CYS A 481 -13.20 -16.46 -14.20
N LYS A 482 -12.98 -15.15 -14.18
CA LYS A 482 -12.96 -14.29 -15.38
C LYS A 482 -11.70 -13.44 -15.44
N VAL A 483 -11.08 -13.41 -16.61
CA VAL A 483 -9.90 -12.58 -16.90
C VAL A 483 -10.32 -11.11 -16.95
N SER A 484 -9.56 -10.24 -16.29
CA SER A 484 -9.81 -8.81 -16.15
C SER A 484 -8.51 -8.01 -16.30
N ASP A 485 -8.61 -6.68 -16.16
CA ASP A 485 -7.49 -5.73 -16.23
C ASP A 485 -6.72 -5.72 -17.56
N PHE A 486 -7.33 -5.04 -18.54
CA PHE A 486 -6.78 -4.85 -19.88
C PHE A 486 -5.95 -3.54 -20.01
N GLY A 487 -5.76 -2.81 -18.90
CA GLY A 487 -5.15 -1.48 -18.86
C GLY A 487 -3.65 -1.46 -19.20
N LEU A 488 -2.95 -2.58 -18.99
CA LEU A 488 -1.49 -2.69 -19.14
C LEU A 488 -1.03 -3.10 -20.55
N SER A 489 -1.87 -2.91 -21.58
CA SER A 489 -1.54 -3.11 -22.99
C SER A 489 -0.41 -2.20 -23.55
N ARG A 490 0.24 -1.44 -22.64
CA ARG A 490 1.46 -0.61 -22.71
C ARG A 490 1.32 0.71 -23.48
N ILE A 491 1.33 1.83 -22.76
CA ILE A 491 2.47 2.74 -22.55
C ILE A 491 2.50 3.00 -21.03
N LEU A 492 3.65 2.88 -20.37
CA LEU A 492 3.75 2.89 -18.91
C LEU A 492 4.48 4.14 -18.44
N GLU A 493 3.79 4.95 -17.64
CA GLU A 493 4.38 6.01 -16.80
C GLU A 493 4.51 5.52 -15.34
N ASN A 494 5.34 6.23 -14.58
CA ASN A 494 5.85 5.90 -13.25
C ASN A 494 4.73 6.02 -12.18
N ASP A 495 4.42 5.01 -11.35
CA ASP A 495 4.83 4.95 -9.91
C ASP A 495 4.90 3.54 -9.27
N ALA A 496 5.72 3.40 -8.22
CA ALA A 496 6.15 2.17 -7.52
C ALA A 496 5.00 1.21 -7.12
N GLU A 497 5.12 -0.13 -7.19
CA GLU A 497 5.91 -1.01 -6.31
C GLU A 497 5.99 -2.43 -6.93
N GLY A 498 7.13 -3.12 -6.85
CA GLY A 498 7.27 -4.53 -7.27
C GLY A 498 7.70 -4.78 -8.73
N THR A 499 8.09 -3.75 -9.46
CA THR A 499 8.22 -3.79 -10.92
C THR A 499 9.58 -3.22 -11.37
N TYR A 500 10.33 -3.93 -12.22
CA TYR A 500 11.66 -3.47 -12.68
C TYR A 500 11.51 -2.51 -13.87
N GLU A 501 12.23 -1.40 -13.86
CA GLU A 501 12.31 -0.45 -14.98
C GLU A 501 13.40 -0.90 -15.95
N THR A 502 13.02 -1.32 -17.16
CA THR A 502 13.93 -1.28 -18.31
C THR A 502 13.46 -0.18 -19.25
N LYS A 503 14.36 0.37 -20.08
CA LYS A 503 14.06 1.40 -21.09
C LYS A 503 12.82 0.98 -21.92
N GLY A 504 11.62 1.49 -21.60
CA GLY A 504 10.34 0.99 -22.15
C GLY A 504 9.24 0.62 -21.12
N GLY A 505 9.43 0.92 -19.83
CA GLY A 505 8.39 0.89 -18.80
C GLY A 505 8.32 -0.40 -17.97
N LYS A 506 7.37 -0.45 -17.04
CA LYS A 506 7.19 -1.50 -16.02
C LYS A 506 6.85 -2.92 -16.56
N ILE A 507 7.39 -3.96 -15.94
CA ILE A 507 7.04 -5.38 -16.19
C ILE A 507 6.86 -6.14 -14.85
N PRO A 508 5.74 -6.86 -14.65
CA PRO A 508 5.52 -7.72 -13.48
C PRO A 508 6.44 -8.96 -13.53
N ILE A 509 7.70 -8.78 -13.13
CA ILE A 509 8.82 -9.73 -13.33
C ILE A 509 8.47 -11.18 -12.94
N ARG A 510 7.78 -11.38 -11.82
CA ARG A 510 7.47 -12.73 -11.30
C ARG A 510 6.46 -13.51 -12.14
N TRP A 511 5.66 -12.83 -12.97
CA TRP A 511 4.69 -13.47 -13.86
C TRP A 511 5.14 -13.48 -15.31
N THR A 512 6.24 -12.78 -15.63
CA THR A 512 6.61 -12.54 -17.03
C THR A 512 7.64 -13.55 -17.51
N ALA A 513 7.47 -14.01 -18.75
CA ALA A 513 8.39 -14.94 -19.39
C ALA A 513 9.79 -14.34 -19.60
N PRO A 514 10.87 -15.14 -19.56
CA PRO A 514 12.25 -14.65 -19.70
C PRO A 514 12.49 -13.82 -20.97
N GLU A 515 11.93 -14.24 -22.12
CA GLU A 515 12.07 -13.51 -23.39
C GLU A 515 11.32 -12.16 -23.38
N ALA A 516 10.22 -12.06 -22.63
CA ALA A 516 9.46 -10.83 -22.48
C ALA A 516 10.15 -9.86 -21.51
N ILE A 517 10.86 -10.38 -20.50
CA ILE A 517 11.72 -9.59 -19.60
C ILE A 517 12.95 -9.07 -20.37
N ALA A 518 13.71 -9.97 -21.00
CA ALA A 518 15.01 -9.66 -21.60
C ALA A 518 14.88 -8.88 -22.91
N HIS A 519 13.94 -9.27 -23.78
CA HIS A 519 13.85 -8.77 -25.15
C HIS A 519 12.54 -8.07 -25.48
N ARG A 520 11.63 -7.91 -24.51
CA ARG A 520 10.30 -7.31 -24.70
C ARG A 520 9.43 -8.03 -25.72
N ILE A 521 9.65 -9.33 -25.90
CA ILE A 521 8.89 -10.15 -26.85
C ILE A 521 7.64 -10.69 -26.15
N PHE A 522 6.53 -9.97 -26.29
CA PHE A 522 5.22 -10.37 -25.76
C PHE A 522 4.40 -11.11 -26.83
N THR A 523 3.96 -12.33 -26.51
CA THR A 523 3.19 -13.21 -27.39
C THR A 523 2.19 -14.04 -26.57
N SER A 524 1.27 -14.76 -27.21
CA SER A 524 0.42 -15.73 -26.50
C SER A 524 1.25 -16.76 -25.72
N ALA A 525 2.45 -17.12 -26.21
CA ALA A 525 3.36 -18.03 -25.50
C ALA A 525 4.00 -17.40 -24.23
N SER A 526 4.15 -16.07 -24.17
CA SER A 526 4.56 -15.40 -22.93
C SER A 526 3.42 -15.34 -21.93
N ASP A 527 2.16 -15.22 -22.38
CA ASP A 527 0.99 -15.34 -21.48
C ASP A 527 0.81 -16.77 -20.97
N VAL A 528 1.18 -17.80 -21.75
CA VAL A 528 1.19 -19.21 -21.28
C VAL A 528 2.17 -19.38 -20.11
N TRP A 529 3.32 -18.72 -20.14
CA TRP A 529 4.23 -18.71 -18.99
C TRP A 529 3.55 -18.11 -17.76
N SER A 530 2.91 -16.95 -17.93
CA SER A 530 2.16 -16.27 -16.87
C SER A 530 1.02 -17.14 -16.33
N PHE A 531 0.34 -17.89 -17.19
CA PHE A 531 -0.68 -18.86 -16.80
C PHE A 531 -0.09 -19.97 -15.93
N GLY A 532 1.12 -20.48 -16.24
CA GLY A 532 1.82 -21.43 -15.37
C GLY A 532 2.05 -20.87 -13.96
N ILE A 533 2.37 -19.58 -13.83
CA ILE A 533 2.48 -18.90 -12.53
C ILE A 533 1.11 -18.79 -11.85
N VAL A 534 0.04 -18.46 -12.59
CA VAL A 534 -1.34 -18.46 -12.05
C VAL A 534 -1.76 -19.85 -11.57
N MET A 535 -1.40 -20.92 -12.28
CA MET A 535 -1.62 -22.30 -11.80
C MET A 535 -0.95 -22.52 -10.45
N TRP A 536 0.29 -22.05 -10.30
CA TRP A 536 1.02 -22.13 -9.04
C TRP A 536 0.33 -21.32 -7.93
N GLU A 537 -0.10 -20.08 -8.21
CA GLU A 537 -0.86 -19.25 -7.25
C GLU A 537 -2.15 -19.94 -6.82
N VAL A 538 -2.91 -20.53 -7.75
CA VAL A 538 -4.17 -21.22 -7.42
C VAL A 538 -3.95 -22.43 -6.54
N LEU A 539 -2.97 -23.28 -6.87
CA LEU A 539 -2.67 -24.50 -6.10
C LEU A 539 -1.95 -24.23 -4.78
N SER A 540 -1.39 -23.03 -4.62
CA SER A 540 -0.80 -22.56 -3.35
C SER A 540 -1.73 -21.62 -2.57
N PHE A 541 -3.00 -21.51 -2.98
CA PHE A 541 -4.02 -20.67 -2.34
C PHE A 541 -3.64 -19.18 -2.22
N GLY A 542 -3.00 -18.64 -3.26
CA GLY A 542 -2.68 -17.21 -3.38
C GLY A 542 -1.36 -16.82 -2.72
N ASP A 543 -0.43 -17.77 -2.55
CA ASP A 543 0.94 -17.48 -2.14
C ASP A 543 1.66 -16.62 -3.17
N LYS A 544 2.63 -15.82 -2.70
CA LYS A 544 3.45 -14.97 -3.56
C LYS A 544 4.48 -15.78 -4.35
N PRO A 545 4.47 -15.74 -5.70
CA PRO A 545 5.48 -16.42 -6.52
C PRO A 545 6.89 -15.96 -6.17
N TYR A 546 7.82 -16.91 -6.04
CA TYR A 546 9.23 -16.68 -5.67
C TYR A 546 9.42 -16.02 -4.28
N GLY A 547 8.40 -16.02 -3.43
CA GLY A 547 8.48 -15.59 -2.03
C GLY A 547 9.19 -14.24 -1.81
N HIS A 548 10.28 -14.28 -1.05
CA HIS A 548 11.04 -13.10 -0.60
C HIS A 548 12.20 -12.71 -1.53
N MET A 549 12.45 -13.45 -2.62
CA MET A 549 13.48 -13.10 -3.59
C MET A 549 13.24 -11.68 -4.13
N THR A 550 14.28 -10.89 -4.34
CA THR A 550 14.19 -9.61 -5.06
C THR A 550 13.92 -9.86 -6.55
N ASN A 551 13.46 -8.82 -7.28
CA ASN A 551 13.25 -8.96 -8.72
C ASN A 551 14.55 -9.32 -9.48
N GLN A 552 15.70 -8.84 -9.01
CA GLN A 552 17.00 -9.18 -9.60
C GLN A 552 17.36 -10.65 -9.38
N GLU A 553 17.12 -11.17 -8.17
CA GLU A 553 17.34 -12.59 -7.86
C GLU A 553 16.42 -13.50 -8.67
N VAL A 554 15.15 -13.10 -8.87
CA VAL A 554 14.21 -13.84 -9.71
C VAL A 554 14.71 -13.89 -11.16
N MET A 555 15.11 -12.75 -11.74
CA MET A 555 15.64 -12.72 -13.11
C MET A 555 16.85 -13.64 -13.27
N LYS A 556 17.84 -13.52 -12.38
CA LYS A 556 19.03 -14.38 -12.39
C LYS A 556 18.67 -15.86 -12.25
N SER A 557 17.78 -16.20 -11.32
CA SER A 557 17.37 -17.59 -11.10
C SER A 557 16.67 -18.18 -12.32
N LEU A 558 15.84 -17.39 -13.00
CA LEU A 558 15.18 -17.84 -14.24
C LEU A 558 16.18 -18.13 -15.36
N GLU A 559 17.22 -17.29 -15.50
CA GLU A 559 18.35 -17.48 -16.43
C GLU A 559 19.15 -18.75 -16.09
N ASP A 560 19.40 -19.00 -14.80
CA ASP A 560 20.07 -20.21 -14.30
C ASP A 560 19.20 -21.48 -14.42
N GLY A 561 17.98 -21.37 -14.97
CA GLY A 561 17.07 -22.49 -15.20
C GLY A 561 16.20 -22.88 -14.00
N TYR A 562 16.27 -22.12 -12.90
CA TYR A 562 15.42 -22.35 -11.73
C TYR A 562 13.94 -22.16 -12.08
N ARG A 563 13.08 -23.01 -11.51
CA ARG A 563 11.61 -22.93 -11.60
C ARG A 563 11.01 -23.14 -10.23
N LEU A 564 9.78 -22.64 -10.03
CA LEU A 564 9.08 -22.80 -8.76
C LEU A 564 8.84 -24.29 -8.46
N PRO A 565 9.07 -24.73 -7.22
CA PRO A 565 8.74 -26.08 -6.78
C PRO A 565 7.21 -26.29 -6.72
N PRO A 566 6.73 -27.55 -6.71
CA PRO A 566 5.30 -27.81 -6.59
C PRO A 566 4.76 -27.29 -5.25
N PRO A 567 3.54 -26.72 -5.21
CA PRO A 567 2.83 -26.47 -3.96
C PRO A 567 2.60 -27.76 -3.16
N VAL A 568 2.32 -27.63 -1.87
CA VAL A 568 1.99 -28.76 -1.00
C VAL A 568 0.73 -29.45 -1.52
N ASP A 569 0.73 -30.78 -1.52
CA ASP A 569 -0.37 -31.62 -2.02
C ASP A 569 -0.76 -31.34 -3.48
N CYS A 570 0.11 -30.69 -4.26
CA CYS A 570 -0.11 -30.44 -5.67
C CYS A 570 -0.17 -31.76 -6.46
N PRO A 571 -1.25 -32.02 -7.22
CA PRO A 571 -1.29 -33.16 -8.13
C PRO A 571 -0.14 -33.16 -9.14
N SER A 572 0.52 -34.31 -9.33
CA SER A 572 1.72 -34.44 -10.18
C SER A 572 1.45 -33.96 -11.61
N ILE A 573 0.27 -34.32 -12.15
CA ILE A 573 -0.11 -33.95 -13.52
C ILE A 573 -0.26 -32.43 -13.71
N LEU A 574 -0.66 -31.70 -12.67
CA LEU A 574 -0.80 -30.25 -12.73
C LEU A 574 0.56 -29.58 -12.66
N TYR A 575 1.48 -30.12 -11.87
CA TYR A 575 2.86 -29.64 -11.82
C TYR A 575 3.62 -29.92 -13.13
N GLU A 576 3.42 -31.06 -13.77
CA GLU A 576 3.96 -31.32 -15.12
C GLU A 576 3.44 -30.29 -16.14
N LEU A 577 2.15 -29.95 -16.09
CA LEU A 577 1.57 -28.92 -16.94
C LEU A 577 2.18 -27.53 -16.66
N MET A 578 2.44 -27.17 -15.39
CA MET A 578 3.19 -25.94 -15.05
C MET A 578 4.58 -25.94 -15.66
N LYS A 579 5.34 -27.03 -15.54
CA LYS A 579 6.69 -27.14 -16.13
C LYS A 579 6.66 -26.99 -17.65
N ASN A 580 5.65 -27.54 -18.32
CA ASN A 580 5.46 -27.35 -19.76
C ASN A 580 5.20 -25.88 -20.11
N CYS A 581 4.40 -25.16 -19.30
CA CYS A 581 4.20 -23.72 -19.45
C CYS A 581 5.49 -22.91 -19.22
N TRP A 582 6.39 -23.38 -18.34
CA TRP A 582 7.67 -22.73 -18.03
C TRP A 582 8.87 -23.22 -18.85
N SER A 583 8.62 -23.88 -19.99
CA SER A 583 9.67 -24.21 -20.95
C SER A 583 10.44 -22.94 -21.35
N HIS A 584 11.78 -23.02 -21.32
CA HIS A 584 12.65 -21.92 -21.74
C HIS A 584 12.40 -21.58 -23.22
N ASP A 585 12.34 -22.60 -24.08
CA ASP A 585 11.92 -22.43 -25.47
C ASP A 585 10.40 -22.18 -25.52
N ARG A 586 10.01 -20.97 -25.92
CA ARG A 586 8.61 -20.55 -26.06
C ARG A 586 7.82 -21.39 -27.06
N MET A 587 8.48 -21.97 -28.06
CA MET A 587 7.81 -22.79 -29.08
C MET A 587 7.43 -24.18 -28.56
N ARG A 588 7.99 -24.60 -27.42
CA ARG A 588 7.64 -25.86 -26.74
C ARG A 588 6.54 -25.70 -25.70
N ARG A 589 6.12 -24.46 -25.40
CA ARG A 589 5.03 -24.21 -24.46
C ARG A 589 3.70 -24.61 -25.13
N PRO A 590 2.78 -25.27 -24.41
CA PRO A 590 1.50 -25.67 -24.98
C PRO A 590 0.65 -24.45 -25.32
N HIS A 591 -0.20 -24.56 -26.34
CA HIS A 591 -1.17 -23.51 -26.65
C HIS A 591 -2.32 -23.51 -25.62
N PHE A 592 -2.95 -22.35 -25.39
CA PHE A 592 -4.07 -22.26 -24.43
C PHE A 592 -5.21 -23.24 -24.71
N GLN A 593 -5.49 -23.52 -25.99
CA GLN A 593 -6.49 -24.52 -26.39
C GLN A 593 -6.14 -25.92 -25.87
N GLU A 594 -4.86 -26.31 -25.92
CA GLU A 594 -4.36 -27.60 -25.42
C GLU A 594 -4.43 -27.65 -23.90
N ILE A 595 -4.01 -26.57 -23.23
CA ILE A 595 -4.10 -26.42 -21.77
C ILE A 595 -5.55 -26.57 -21.31
N ARG A 596 -6.49 -25.85 -21.94
CA ARG A 596 -7.93 -25.92 -21.64
C ARG A 596 -8.45 -27.35 -21.79
N ALA A 597 -8.07 -28.04 -22.86
CA ALA A 597 -8.48 -29.42 -23.11
C ALA A 597 -7.93 -30.39 -22.06
N GLN A 598 -6.67 -30.23 -21.65
CA GLN A 598 -6.05 -31.04 -20.59
C GLN A 598 -6.76 -30.82 -19.24
N LEU A 599 -6.99 -29.56 -18.84
CA LEU A 599 -7.69 -29.24 -17.60
C LEU A 599 -9.13 -29.78 -17.60
N GLN A 600 -9.83 -29.68 -18.74
CA GLN A 600 -11.15 -30.28 -18.90
C GLN A 600 -11.13 -31.80 -18.72
N HIS A 601 -10.11 -32.47 -19.28
CA HIS A 601 -9.93 -33.91 -19.11
C HIS A 601 -9.70 -34.26 -17.63
N PHE A 602 -8.89 -33.48 -16.90
CA PHE A 602 -8.65 -33.70 -15.48
C PHE A 602 -9.90 -33.52 -14.62
N ILE A 603 -10.78 -32.56 -14.96
CA ILE A 603 -12.09 -32.40 -14.31
C ILE A 603 -12.97 -33.64 -14.55
N SER A 604 -12.98 -34.15 -15.79
CA SER A 604 -13.74 -35.35 -16.16
C SER A 604 -13.13 -36.66 -15.64
N SER A 605 -11.89 -36.64 -15.16
CA SER A 605 -11.16 -37.80 -14.63
C SER A 605 -10.45 -37.48 -13.30
N PRO A 606 -11.21 -37.25 -12.21
CA PRO A 606 -10.64 -36.80 -10.92
C PRO A 606 -9.60 -37.75 -10.32
N GLN A 607 -9.60 -39.03 -10.68
CA GLN A 607 -8.61 -40.02 -10.25
C GLN A 607 -7.17 -39.64 -10.66
N LEU A 608 -7.01 -38.88 -11.76
CA LEU A 608 -5.70 -38.41 -12.22
C LEU A 608 -5.09 -37.36 -11.28
N LEU A 609 -5.92 -36.71 -10.46
CA LEU A 609 -5.48 -35.69 -9.51
C LEU A 609 -5.00 -36.27 -8.17
N ARG A 610 -5.07 -37.59 -7.98
CA ARG A 610 -4.66 -38.25 -6.72
C ARG A 610 -3.14 -38.34 -6.53
N PRO A 611 -2.33 -38.68 -7.55
CA PRO A 611 -0.88 -38.69 -7.38
C PRO A 611 -0.39 -37.28 -7.10
N VAL A 612 0.37 -37.11 -6.02
CA VAL A 612 0.95 -35.83 -5.60
C VAL A 612 2.37 -35.72 -6.14
N ALA A 613 2.76 -34.54 -6.61
CA ALA A 613 4.13 -34.27 -7.06
C ALA A 613 5.12 -34.51 -5.92
N ASP A 614 6.30 -35.03 -6.24
CA ASP A 614 7.37 -35.16 -5.24
C ASP A 614 7.77 -33.77 -4.75
N PHE A 615 7.39 -33.49 -3.50
CA PHE A 615 7.72 -32.28 -2.79
C PHE A 615 9.08 -32.50 -2.10
N ASP A 616 10.15 -31.99 -2.71
CA ASP A 616 11.44 -31.90 -2.03
C ASP A 616 11.49 -30.60 -1.19
N PRO A 617 11.40 -30.69 0.15
CA PRO A 617 11.52 -29.52 1.04
C PRO A 617 12.84 -28.78 0.81
N ARG A 618 13.93 -29.44 0.38
CA ARG A 618 15.26 -28.84 0.17
C ARG A 618 15.29 -27.88 -1.01
N VAL A 619 14.42 -28.10 -2.00
CA VAL A 619 14.27 -27.22 -3.18
C VAL A 619 13.45 -25.97 -2.84
N THR A 620 12.52 -26.06 -1.87
CA THR A 620 11.80 -24.91 -1.30
C THR A 620 12.63 -24.14 -0.27
N LEU A 621 13.58 -24.80 0.40
CA LEU A 621 14.47 -24.25 1.44
C LEU A 621 15.72 -23.52 0.92
N ARG A 622 16.05 -23.58 -0.38
CA ARG A 622 17.28 -22.96 -0.90
C ARG A 622 17.33 -21.43 -0.86
N LEU A 623 16.25 -20.74 -0.50
CA LEU A 623 16.20 -19.27 -0.41
C LEU A 623 15.27 -18.86 0.75
N PRO A 624 15.78 -18.69 1.99
CA PRO A 624 16.30 -17.39 2.43
C PRO A 624 17.67 -17.43 3.14
N SER A 625 18.36 -16.28 3.12
CA SER A 625 19.71 -15.97 3.63
C SER A 625 20.21 -16.78 4.83
N CYS A 626 21.32 -17.48 4.65
CA CYS A 626 22.14 -18.07 5.72
C CYS A 626 22.51 -17.01 6.78
N SER A 627 21.71 -16.91 7.85
CA SER A 627 21.92 -15.95 8.95
C SER A 627 21.85 -16.60 10.34
N GLY A 628 21.68 -17.92 10.41
CA GLY A 628 21.79 -18.73 11.63
C GLY A 628 23.21 -19.23 11.85
N SER A 629 23.59 -19.49 13.10
CA SER A 629 24.81 -20.23 13.44
C SER A 629 24.54 -21.73 13.43
N ASP A 630 25.62 -22.52 13.30
CA ASP A 630 25.61 -23.97 13.56
C ASP A 630 24.63 -24.81 12.73
N GLY A 631 24.59 -24.58 11.41
CA GLY A 631 23.90 -25.48 10.47
C GLY A 631 22.37 -25.35 10.41
N ILE A 632 21.74 -24.57 11.30
CA ILE A 632 20.30 -24.31 11.28
C ILE A 632 20.04 -22.92 10.64
N PRO A 633 19.28 -22.81 9.52
CA PRO A 633 19.12 -21.54 8.81
C PRO A 633 18.31 -20.47 9.54
N TYR A 634 17.51 -20.85 10.55
CA TYR A 634 16.48 -20.00 11.19
C TYR A 634 16.79 -19.72 12.66
N ARG A 635 16.48 -18.51 13.15
CA ARG A 635 16.77 -18.07 14.52
C ARG A 635 15.67 -18.42 15.52
N SER A 636 14.47 -18.75 15.04
CA SER A 636 13.32 -19.06 15.89
C SER A 636 12.30 -19.95 15.19
N ILE A 637 11.51 -20.71 15.97
CA ILE A 637 10.39 -21.52 15.46
C ILE A 637 9.35 -20.67 14.69
N PRO A 638 8.95 -19.46 15.15
CA PRO A 638 8.07 -18.60 14.37
C PRO A 638 8.60 -18.24 12.98
N GLU A 639 9.89 -17.88 12.89
CA GLU A 639 10.55 -17.57 11.63
C GLU A 639 10.61 -18.79 10.71
N TRP A 640 10.96 -19.96 11.26
CA TRP A 640 10.96 -21.21 10.53
C TRP A 640 9.55 -21.59 10.04
N LEU A 641 8.55 -21.62 10.92
CA LEU A 641 7.17 -21.93 10.55
C LEU A 641 6.64 -20.94 9.51
N GLU A 642 7.01 -19.67 9.60
CA GLU A 642 6.66 -18.68 8.57
C GLU A 642 7.37 -18.96 7.23
N SER A 643 8.63 -19.39 7.25
CA SER A 643 9.39 -19.77 6.06
C SER A 643 8.81 -20.97 5.32
N ILE A 644 8.32 -21.97 6.06
CA ILE A 644 7.64 -23.14 5.50
C ILE A 644 6.12 -22.92 5.41
N ARG A 645 5.64 -21.68 5.53
CA ARG A 645 4.21 -21.31 5.41
C ARG A 645 3.26 -22.11 6.33
N MET A 646 3.76 -22.46 7.50
CA MET A 646 3.05 -23.10 8.61
C MET A 646 2.80 -22.12 9.78
N LYS A 647 2.77 -20.81 9.50
CA LYS A 647 2.62 -19.72 10.49
C LYS A 647 1.40 -19.91 11.41
N ARG A 648 0.31 -20.49 10.90
CA ARG A 648 -0.90 -20.81 11.68
C ARG A 648 -0.63 -21.70 12.89
N TYR A 649 0.42 -22.53 12.82
CA TYR A 649 0.79 -23.45 13.90
C TYR A 649 1.75 -22.84 14.92
N ILE A 650 2.13 -21.56 14.80
CA ILE A 650 3.02 -20.90 15.78
C ILE A 650 2.45 -20.99 17.19
N SER A 651 1.15 -20.76 17.35
CA SER A 651 0.50 -20.86 18.66
C SER A 651 0.50 -22.30 19.17
N ASN A 652 0.33 -23.28 18.30
CA ASN A 652 0.32 -24.70 18.63
C ASN A 652 1.70 -25.16 19.14
N PHE A 653 2.77 -24.79 18.44
CA PHE A 653 4.14 -25.07 18.86
C PHE A 653 4.50 -24.39 20.18
N ARG A 654 4.10 -23.13 20.35
CA ARG A 654 4.29 -22.40 21.62
C ARG A 654 3.53 -23.05 22.78
N THR A 655 2.29 -23.51 22.55
CA THR A 655 1.45 -24.17 23.56
C THR A 655 2.00 -25.54 23.95
N ALA A 656 2.65 -26.24 23.01
CA ALA A 656 3.34 -27.50 23.24
C ALA A 656 4.68 -27.34 23.98
N GLY A 657 5.09 -26.12 24.32
CA GLY A 657 6.36 -25.85 25.01
C GLY A 657 7.59 -25.96 24.12
N LEU A 658 7.43 -25.90 22.79
CA LEU A 658 8.53 -25.91 21.83
C LEU A 658 8.92 -24.47 21.54
N ASP A 659 10.04 -24.02 22.11
CA ASP A 659 10.51 -22.63 22.08
C ASP A 659 11.86 -22.45 21.36
N THR A 660 12.56 -23.55 21.07
CA THR A 660 13.91 -23.59 20.46
C THR A 660 13.96 -24.47 19.21
N MET A 661 14.80 -24.13 18.23
CA MET A 661 14.96 -24.92 16.99
C MET A 661 15.50 -26.34 17.23
N GLU A 662 16.15 -26.59 18.37
CA GLU A 662 16.61 -27.92 18.77
C GLU A 662 15.46 -28.82 19.24
N SER A 663 14.47 -28.25 19.93
CA SER A 663 13.36 -29.03 20.50
C SER A 663 12.41 -29.61 19.45
N ILE A 664 12.41 -29.08 18.22
CA ILE A 664 11.58 -29.56 17.12
C ILE A 664 12.22 -30.71 16.33
N LEU A 665 13.51 -31.01 16.55
CA LEU A 665 14.23 -32.00 15.75
C LEU A 665 13.63 -33.40 15.93
N GLU A 666 13.19 -33.75 17.13
CA GLU A 666 12.66 -35.09 17.45
C GLU A 666 11.14 -35.23 17.27
N LEU A 667 10.47 -34.26 16.65
CA LEU A 667 9.02 -34.33 16.44
C LEU A 667 8.63 -35.46 15.47
N THR A 668 7.58 -36.19 15.84
CA THR A 668 6.94 -37.21 15.01
C THR A 668 5.62 -36.73 14.43
N ALA A 669 5.08 -37.47 13.45
CA ALA A 669 3.75 -37.19 12.90
C ALA A 669 2.63 -37.26 13.96
N GLU A 670 2.79 -38.13 14.95
CA GLU A 670 1.81 -38.28 16.03
C GLU A 670 1.87 -37.08 17.00
N ASP A 671 3.07 -36.56 17.29
CA ASP A 671 3.24 -35.36 18.11
C ASP A 671 2.59 -34.14 17.43
N LEU A 672 2.82 -33.96 16.13
CA LEU A 672 2.21 -32.90 15.35
C LEU A 672 0.67 -32.99 15.37
N LYS A 673 0.14 -34.21 15.28
CA LYS A 673 -1.30 -34.46 15.36
C LYS A 673 -1.87 -34.09 16.73
N GLN A 674 -1.17 -34.45 17.82
CA GLN A 674 -1.56 -34.09 19.18
C GLN A 674 -1.47 -32.57 19.44
N MET A 675 -0.52 -31.90 18.78
CA MET A 675 -0.40 -30.44 18.80
C MET A 675 -1.48 -29.71 17.98
N GLY A 676 -2.37 -30.43 17.30
CA GLY A 676 -3.43 -29.84 16.46
C GLY A 676 -3.05 -29.59 15.01
N VAL A 677 -1.91 -30.12 14.54
CA VAL A 677 -1.58 -30.23 13.11
C VAL A 677 -2.21 -31.52 12.58
N SER A 678 -3.51 -31.52 12.31
CA SER A 678 -4.24 -32.73 11.90
C SER A 678 -4.13 -33.07 10.41
N LEU A 679 -3.69 -32.11 9.59
CA LEU A 679 -3.65 -32.25 8.13
C LEU A 679 -2.38 -33.03 7.68
N PRO A 680 -2.52 -34.15 6.95
CA PRO A 680 -1.39 -34.97 6.52
C PRO A 680 -0.34 -34.21 5.70
N GLY A 681 -0.76 -33.31 4.81
CA GLY A 681 0.16 -32.48 4.01
C GLY A 681 0.99 -31.52 4.86
N HIS A 682 0.37 -30.93 5.89
CA HIS A 682 1.06 -30.03 6.82
C HIS A 682 2.04 -30.77 7.72
N GLN A 683 1.64 -31.94 8.24
CA GLN A 683 2.55 -32.83 8.96
C GLN A 683 3.75 -33.20 8.10
N LYS A 684 3.50 -33.64 6.86
CA LYS A 684 4.56 -33.98 5.90
C LYS A 684 5.50 -32.80 5.67
N ARG A 685 4.99 -31.60 5.42
CA ARG A 685 5.80 -30.38 5.18
C ARG A 685 6.70 -30.05 6.37
N ILE A 686 6.15 -30.07 7.58
CA ILE A 686 6.86 -29.77 8.82
C ILE A 686 7.97 -30.81 9.05
N LEU A 687 7.64 -32.10 9.01
CA LEU A 687 8.60 -33.19 9.23
C LEU A 687 9.69 -33.24 8.17
N CYS A 688 9.33 -33.00 6.90
CA CYS A 688 10.27 -32.90 5.79
C CYS A 688 11.26 -31.75 5.98
N SER A 689 10.80 -30.60 6.49
CA SER A 689 11.68 -29.48 6.83
C SER A 689 12.58 -29.80 8.03
N ILE A 690 12.07 -30.49 9.06
CA ILE A 690 12.85 -30.91 10.23
C ILE A 690 13.95 -31.90 9.82
N GLN A 691 13.62 -32.87 8.95
CA GLN A 691 14.60 -33.81 8.41
C GLN A 691 15.72 -33.09 7.67
N GLY A 692 15.42 -31.97 6.99
CA GLY A 692 16.43 -31.11 6.36
C GLY A 692 17.33 -30.35 7.33
N PHE A 693 17.02 -30.29 8.63
CA PHE A 693 17.92 -29.75 9.66
C PHE A 693 18.83 -30.83 10.28
N LYS A 694 18.45 -32.11 10.17
CA LYS A 694 19.22 -33.25 10.72
C LYS A 694 20.35 -33.71 9.81
N GLU A 695 20.21 -33.44 8.52
CA GLU A 695 21.21 -33.72 7.47
C GLU A 695 22.05 -32.49 7.19
#